data_AF-A0A8S9RX72-F1
#
_entry.id   AF-A0A8S9RX72-F1
#
_cell.length_a   1.000
_cell.length_b   1.000
_cell.length_c   1.000
_cell.angle_alpha   90.00
_cell.angle_beta   90.00
_cell.angle_gamma   90.00
#
_symmetry.space_group_name_H-M   'P 1'
#
loop_
_entity.id
_entity.type
_entity.pdbx_description
1 polymer ?
#
loop_
_entity_poly.entity_id
_entity_poly.type
_entity_poly.pdbx_seq_one_letter_code
_entity_poly.pdbx_strand_id
1 'polypeptide(L)'
;FSDLEDFWDDLPVSRLKYNALDDFQEVFQTTSRKSSRRLPGSILTKSPFHNRSERFDDFQAGVTDGCDRTTGNLLYTVATKHHSNLLLHRPTLFSYIVSSKIKTPAQLDAAVSFFDNHAAEDFKLDEFEEACGVGVEVSVEDIEKAAGEVFEENKKTISEQRYRTNVGQLLGHVRKSLPWADPKIVKDVIDRKMYELLGERTAADNEKPTKKKEKPAAKAEEKKAAVEATPEPSEEELNPYSIFPQPEQNLMVHTEVFYSDGSVLKCNNKKEVLDKHLKVTGGKVYTRFPPEPNGYLHIGHAKAMFVDFGLAKERGGCCYLRYDDTNPEAEKKEYINHIEEIVNWMGWEPFKITYTSDYFQELYDLAVELIRRGHAYVDHQNAEEIKEYREKKMNSPWRDRPIEESLRLFDEMRRGKIEEGKATLRMKQDMQNDNCNMYDLIAYRIKASETNSISGCRRMRSRPFFGYLICLYGLQFTPHPHAGDKWCIYPSYDFAHCTVDSLENITHSLCTLEFETRRASYYWLLHSLDLYMPYVWEYSRLNITNTVMSKRKLNYIVTNNHVDGWDDPRLLTLAGLRRRGVTPTAINAFVRGMGITRSDGSMIHVSRLEHHIREELNKTAPRTMVVLNPLKVVITNLESDKVMELDAKRWPDAQNDDPSAFYKVPFSRVVYIDQSDFRMKDSKDYYGLAPGKSVLLRYIEKDTSVFIIT
;
A
#
# COMPACT_ATOMS: atom_id res chain seq x y z
N PHE A 1 -30.34 61.89 31.49
CA PHE A 1 -30.91 60.70 32.13
C PHE A 1 -29.77 59.89 32.70
N SER A 2 -30.03 59.17 33.78
CA SER A 2 -29.05 58.40 34.55
C SER A 2 -28.95 56.95 34.06
N ASP A 3 -28.27 56.13 34.87
CA ASP A 3 -28.28 54.66 34.87
C ASP A 3 -27.18 54.04 33.97
N LEU A 4 -26.02 53.67 34.54
CA LEU A 4 -25.64 52.34 35.11
C LEU A 4 -25.10 51.39 34.02
N GLU A 5 -24.07 50.54 34.19
CA GLU A 5 -23.23 50.20 35.35
C GLU A 5 -21.84 49.66 34.93
N ASP A 6 -20.99 49.46 35.93
CA ASP A 6 -19.58 49.05 36.02
C ASP A 6 -18.96 47.85 35.21
N PHE A 7 -17.61 47.86 35.19
CA PHE A 7 -16.68 46.77 35.62
C PHE A 7 -15.76 45.94 34.68
N TRP A 8 -14.52 45.78 35.19
CA TRP A 8 -13.41 44.82 34.93
C TRP A 8 -12.46 44.92 33.73
N ASP A 9 -11.16 44.74 34.06
CA ASP A 9 -9.99 44.55 33.22
C ASP A 9 -9.84 43.09 32.69
N ASP A 10 -9.02 42.88 31.65
CA ASP A 10 -7.82 42.02 31.77
C ASP A 10 -6.80 42.19 30.61
N LEU A 11 -5.57 41.68 30.80
CA LEU A 11 -4.39 41.83 29.91
C LEU A 11 -3.85 40.45 29.42
N PRO A 12 -2.63 40.31 28.84
CA PRO A 12 -2.10 40.87 27.58
C PRO A 12 -1.51 39.79 26.63
N VAL A 13 -1.11 40.14 25.39
CA VAL A 13 -0.21 39.30 24.56
C VAL A 13 0.86 40.14 23.85
N SER A 14 2.11 39.64 23.83
CA SER A 14 3.28 40.27 23.20
C SER A 14 3.53 39.76 21.76
N ARG A 15 4.22 40.56 20.93
CA ARG A 15 4.61 40.17 19.55
C ARG A 15 6.12 39.97 19.40
N LEU A 16 6.49 38.84 18.82
CA LEU A 16 7.86 38.46 18.44
C LEU A 16 8.29 39.11 17.11
N LYS A 17 9.61 39.13 16.87
CA LYS A 17 10.24 39.43 15.56
C LYS A 17 10.69 38.12 14.91
N TYR A 18 10.52 37.97 13.60
CA TYR A 18 11.20 36.98 12.76
C TYR A 18 11.58 37.59 11.40
N ASN A 19 12.52 36.96 10.69
CA ASN A 19 13.20 37.52 9.52
C ASN A 19 12.68 36.92 8.21
N ALA A 20 12.01 37.73 7.37
CA ALA A 20 11.47 37.32 6.07
C ALA A 20 12.54 37.17 4.96
N LEU A 21 13.69 36.54 5.27
CA LEU A 21 14.76 36.24 4.31
C LEU A 21 15.11 34.74 4.30
N ASP A 22 14.99 34.07 5.45
CA ASP A 22 15.19 32.62 5.56
C ASP A 22 14.03 31.87 4.86
N ASP A 23 12.78 32.32 5.10
CA ASP A 23 11.55 31.83 4.45
C ASP A 23 11.66 31.75 2.92
N PHE A 24 12.32 32.73 2.30
CA PHE A 24 12.43 32.84 0.84
C PHE A 24 13.44 31.84 0.24
N GLN A 25 14.37 31.32 1.05
CA GLN A 25 15.33 30.31 0.62
C GLN A 25 14.84 28.87 0.88
N GLU A 26 13.91 28.69 1.81
CA GLU A 26 13.29 27.39 2.10
C GLU A 26 12.35 26.92 0.98
N VAL A 27 11.70 27.84 0.24
CA VAL A 27 10.84 27.50 -0.91
C VAL A 27 11.59 26.76 -2.04
N PHE A 28 12.84 27.13 -2.32
CA PHE A 28 13.62 26.57 -3.45
C PHE A 28 14.71 25.55 -3.06
N GLN A 29 14.84 25.22 -1.76
CA GLN A 29 15.66 24.13 -1.18
C GLN A 29 16.97 23.74 -1.90
N THR A 30 17.83 24.70 -2.25
CA THR A 30 19.18 24.35 -2.72
C THR A 30 20.09 23.99 -1.54
N THR A 31 20.74 22.82 -1.61
CA THR A 31 21.54 22.28 -0.50
C THR A 31 22.61 23.28 -0.02
N SER A 32 22.64 23.59 1.27
CA SER A 32 23.56 24.55 1.94
C SER A 32 25.02 24.57 1.43
N ARG A 33 25.60 23.41 1.09
CA ARG A 33 26.98 23.34 0.51
C ARG A 33 27.15 23.98 -0.88
N LYS A 34 26.07 24.27 -1.62
CA LYS A 34 26.11 24.97 -2.91
C LYS A 34 26.09 26.49 -2.73
N SER A 35 25.29 27.04 -1.82
CA SER A 35 25.20 28.49 -1.59
C SER A 35 26.50 29.06 -1.02
N SER A 36 27.07 28.45 0.02
CA SER A 36 28.33 28.90 0.65
C SER A 36 29.58 28.88 -0.26
N ARG A 37 29.48 28.34 -1.49
CA ARG A 37 30.60 28.26 -2.45
C ARG A 37 30.62 29.36 -3.51
N ARG A 38 29.58 30.21 -3.60
CA ARG A 38 29.39 31.17 -4.71
C ARG A 38 29.52 32.65 -4.34
N LEU A 39 30.17 32.98 -3.22
CA LEU A 39 30.41 34.37 -2.78
C LEU A 39 31.90 34.75 -2.82
N PRO A 40 32.42 35.31 -3.93
CA PRO A 40 33.68 36.05 -3.94
C PRO A 40 33.50 37.38 -3.19
N GLY A 41 34.22 37.56 -2.08
CA GLY A 41 34.07 38.75 -1.22
C GLY A 41 34.71 40.02 -1.78
N SER A 42 34.00 40.76 -2.63
CA SER A 42 34.26 42.17 -2.94
C SER A 42 33.02 42.87 -3.53
N ILE A 43 32.97 44.20 -3.51
CA ILE A 43 31.84 45.03 -3.99
C ILE A 43 30.57 44.98 -3.10
N LEU A 44 30.73 45.22 -1.79
CA LEU A 44 29.65 45.71 -0.92
C LEU A 44 30.11 46.82 0.03
N THR A 45 30.28 48.03 -0.50
CA THR A 45 30.21 49.27 0.28
C THR A 45 29.51 50.36 -0.55
N LYS A 46 28.59 51.10 0.08
CA LYS A 46 27.83 52.26 -0.46
C LYS A 46 26.73 51.98 -1.52
N SER A 47 25.54 51.58 -1.07
CA SER A 47 24.26 52.15 -1.56
C SER A 47 23.08 51.67 -0.69
N PRO A 48 22.13 52.53 -0.25
CA PRO A 48 20.97 52.12 0.54
C PRO A 48 19.79 51.66 -0.35
N PHE A 49 20.02 50.67 -1.22
CA PHE A 49 18.97 50.01 -2.01
C PHE A 49 19.17 48.49 -1.99
N HIS A 50 18.35 47.78 -1.22
CA HIS A 50 18.25 46.32 -1.21
C HIS A 50 16.80 45.88 -0.92
N ASN A 51 16.51 44.61 -1.22
CA ASN A 51 15.23 43.93 -1.00
C ASN A 51 14.03 44.49 -1.81
N ARG A 52 14.19 44.55 -3.15
CA ARG A 52 13.04 44.65 -4.10
C ARG A 52 13.16 43.82 -5.39
N SER A 53 14.29 43.18 -5.67
CA SER A 53 14.53 42.46 -6.93
C SER A 53 13.93 41.05 -6.99
N GLU A 54 13.95 40.29 -5.89
CA GLU A 54 13.64 38.85 -5.94
C GLU A 54 12.14 38.57 -6.08
N ARG A 55 11.27 39.34 -5.41
CA ARG A 55 9.81 39.30 -5.64
C ARG A 55 9.36 39.74 -7.04
N PHE A 56 10.26 40.26 -7.88
CA PHE A 56 9.92 40.70 -9.23
C PHE A 56 9.87 39.54 -10.22
N ASP A 57 10.73 38.52 -10.05
CA ASP A 57 10.82 37.38 -10.95
C ASP A 57 9.59 36.45 -10.84
N ASP A 58 9.14 36.14 -9.63
CA ASP A 58 7.94 35.29 -9.41
C ASP A 58 6.68 35.89 -10.06
N PHE A 59 6.50 37.21 -9.88
CA PHE A 59 5.39 37.96 -10.46
C PHE A 59 5.48 38.06 -12.00
N GLN A 60 6.68 37.90 -12.56
CA GLN A 60 6.93 37.86 -14.01
C GLN A 60 6.81 36.45 -14.60
N ALA A 61 6.89 35.40 -13.77
CA ALA A 61 6.59 34.01 -14.15
C ALA A 61 5.09 33.67 -14.08
N GLY A 62 4.28 34.47 -13.36
CA GLY A 62 2.82 34.30 -13.28
C GLY A 62 2.35 33.21 -12.31
N VAL A 63 3.22 32.76 -11.40
CA VAL A 63 2.93 31.68 -10.43
C VAL A 63 2.47 32.29 -9.12
N THR A 64 1.18 32.20 -8.80
CA THR A 64 0.59 32.80 -7.57
C THR A 64 0.48 31.84 -6.39
N ASP A 65 0.36 30.53 -6.65
CA ASP A 65 -0.06 29.54 -5.64
C ASP A 65 0.97 28.41 -5.44
N GLY A 66 2.25 28.69 -5.74
CA GLY A 66 3.36 27.73 -5.67
C GLY A 66 3.58 26.95 -6.97
N CYS A 67 4.70 26.19 -7.03
CA CYS A 67 5.03 25.32 -8.16
C CYS A 67 5.65 24.01 -7.68
N ASP A 68 5.58 22.97 -8.51
CA ASP A 68 6.17 21.67 -8.19
C ASP A 68 7.70 21.73 -8.16
N ARG A 69 8.31 20.73 -7.51
CA ARG A 69 9.76 20.69 -7.31
C ARG A 69 10.58 20.63 -8.61
N THR A 70 10.05 20.05 -9.68
CA THR A 70 10.77 19.92 -10.96
C THR A 70 10.74 21.25 -11.70
N THR A 71 9.56 21.85 -11.86
CA THR A 71 9.35 23.19 -12.41
C THR A 71 10.15 24.24 -11.63
N GLY A 72 10.08 24.24 -10.29
CA GLY A 72 10.87 25.14 -9.44
C GLY A 72 12.39 25.01 -9.63
N ASN A 73 12.91 23.79 -9.86
CA ASN A 73 14.33 23.61 -10.19
C ASN A 73 14.69 24.13 -11.60
N LEU A 74 13.79 24.04 -12.58
CA LEU A 74 13.98 24.61 -13.92
C LEU A 74 13.94 26.14 -13.88
N LEU A 75 12.95 26.74 -13.20
CA LEU A 75 12.84 28.18 -12.98
C LEU A 75 14.09 28.74 -12.26
N TYR A 76 14.54 28.08 -11.18
CA TYR A 76 15.79 28.42 -10.49
C TYR A 76 17.03 28.30 -11.39
N THR A 77 17.06 27.32 -12.29
CA THR A 77 18.16 27.12 -13.25
C THR A 77 18.20 28.23 -14.30
N VAL A 78 17.05 28.75 -14.75
CA VAL A 78 16.97 29.98 -15.56
C VAL A 78 17.43 31.19 -14.74
N ALA A 79 16.91 31.36 -13.53
CA ALA A 79 17.20 32.52 -12.67
C ALA A 79 18.68 32.66 -12.30
N THR A 80 19.42 31.55 -12.21
CA THR A 80 20.85 31.53 -11.88
C THR A 80 21.81 31.52 -13.08
N LYS A 81 21.29 31.60 -14.32
CA LYS A 81 22.08 31.79 -15.55
C LYS A 81 22.02 33.25 -16.01
N HIS A 82 23.10 34.01 -15.81
CA HIS A 82 23.17 35.43 -16.22
C HIS A 82 23.87 35.59 -17.58
N HIS A 83 23.14 35.33 -18.66
CA HIS A 83 23.57 35.57 -20.04
C HIS A 83 22.77 36.75 -20.62
N SER A 84 23.39 37.65 -21.39
CA SER A 84 22.75 38.89 -21.86
C SER A 84 21.48 38.65 -22.67
N ASN A 85 21.53 37.69 -23.59
CA ASN A 85 20.42 37.36 -24.49
C ASN A 85 19.31 36.59 -23.73
N LEU A 86 19.70 35.81 -22.72
CA LEU A 86 18.77 35.02 -21.90
C LEU A 86 17.91 35.91 -20.99
N LEU A 87 18.42 37.06 -20.53
CA LEU A 87 17.65 38.01 -19.73
C LEU A 87 16.49 38.65 -20.51
N LEU A 88 16.67 38.85 -21.82
CA LEU A 88 15.63 39.39 -22.72
C LEU A 88 14.48 38.39 -22.89
N HIS A 89 14.80 37.13 -23.19
CA HIS A 89 13.82 36.05 -23.46
C HIS A 89 13.35 35.29 -22.21
N ARG A 90 13.73 35.76 -21.02
CA ARG A 90 13.44 35.12 -19.73
C ARG A 90 11.93 34.94 -19.43
N PRO A 91 11.04 35.92 -19.70
CA PRO A 91 9.59 35.73 -19.48
C PRO A 91 9.01 34.61 -20.37
N THR A 92 9.51 34.49 -21.60
CA THR A 92 9.10 33.44 -22.55
C THR A 92 9.51 32.06 -22.03
N LEU A 93 10.74 31.91 -21.55
CA LEU A 93 11.20 30.67 -20.92
C LEU A 93 10.39 30.30 -19.68
N PHE A 94 10.06 31.26 -18.82
CA PHE A 94 9.18 31.03 -17.67
C PHE A 94 7.79 30.57 -18.11
N SER A 95 7.18 31.20 -19.12
CA SER A 95 5.90 30.76 -19.69
C SER A 95 5.96 29.33 -20.24
N TYR A 96 7.05 28.94 -20.92
CA TYR A 96 7.23 27.59 -21.48
C TYR A 96 7.51 26.52 -20.41
N ILE A 97 8.11 26.89 -19.29
CA ILE A 97 8.31 26.01 -18.13
C ILE A 97 6.98 25.84 -17.37
N VAL A 98 6.27 26.93 -17.05
CA VAL A 98 4.98 26.89 -16.32
C VAL A 98 3.88 26.20 -17.13
N SER A 99 3.83 26.39 -18.45
CA SER A 99 2.92 25.65 -19.35
C SER A 99 3.33 24.20 -19.61
N SER A 100 4.36 23.68 -18.94
CA SER A 100 4.87 22.31 -19.09
C SER A 100 5.29 21.93 -20.53
N LYS A 101 5.64 22.92 -21.37
CA LYS A 101 6.24 22.69 -22.70
C LYS A 101 7.70 22.26 -22.59
N ILE A 102 8.45 22.87 -21.66
CA ILE A 102 9.84 22.49 -21.32
C ILE A 102 9.79 21.69 -20.01
N LYS A 103 9.85 20.36 -20.11
CA LYS A 103 9.72 19.42 -18.98
C LYS A 103 11.07 18.95 -18.41
N THR A 104 12.13 18.98 -19.22
CA THR A 104 13.43 18.39 -18.87
C THR A 104 14.59 19.40 -18.85
N PRO A 105 15.66 19.14 -18.07
CA PRO A 105 16.88 19.95 -18.12
C PRO A 105 17.57 19.96 -19.50
N ALA A 106 17.38 18.90 -20.30
CA ALA A 106 17.96 18.82 -21.65
C ALA A 106 17.28 19.80 -22.62
N GLN A 107 15.95 19.86 -22.62
CA GLN A 107 15.18 20.86 -23.37
C GLN A 107 15.53 22.29 -22.89
N LEU A 108 15.74 22.49 -21.59
CA LEU A 108 16.12 23.79 -21.05
C LEU A 108 17.55 24.23 -21.45
N ASP A 109 18.53 23.33 -21.41
CA ASP A 109 19.89 23.62 -21.88
C ASP A 109 19.94 23.87 -23.39
N ALA A 110 19.10 23.19 -24.18
CA ALA A 110 18.91 23.49 -25.60
C ALA A 110 18.28 24.87 -25.83
N ALA A 111 17.23 25.23 -25.07
CA ALA A 111 16.59 26.54 -25.16
C ALA A 111 17.54 27.70 -24.81
N VAL A 112 18.37 27.53 -23.77
CA VAL A 112 19.44 28.48 -23.45
C VAL A 112 20.45 28.56 -24.60
N SER A 113 20.86 27.41 -25.15
CA SER A 113 21.81 27.35 -26.28
C SER A 113 21.23 28.00 -27.55
N PHE A 114 19.91 27.97 -27.76
CA PHE A 114 19.26 28.65 -28.88
C PHE A 114 19.39 30.17 -28.75
N PHE A 115 19.10 30.75 -27.57
CA PHE A 115 19.18 32.19 -27.33
C PHE A 115 20.62 32.72 -27.21
N ASP A 116 21.58 31.90 -26.78
CA ASP A 116 23.01 32.24 -26.85
C ASP A 116 23.49 32.40 -28.32
N ASN A 117 22.89 31.66 -29.27
CA ASN A 117 23.21 31.77 -30.70
C ASN A 117 22.32 32.76 -31.48
N HIS A 118 21.07 32.97 -31.07
CA HIS A 118 20.12 33.89 -31.72
C HIS A 118 19.90 35.15 -30.88
N ALA A 119 20.78 36.13 -31.06
CA ALA A 119 20.78 37.40 -30.33
C ALA A 119 19.72 38.44 -30.81
N ALA A 120 18.62 38.00 -31.40
CA ALA A 120 17.57 38.88 -31.94
C ALA A 120 16.43 39.11 -30.93
N GLU A 121 15.76 40.25 -31.03
CA GLU A 121 14.52 40.54 -30.28
C GLU A 121 13.35 39.70 -30.82
N ASP A 122 13.25 39.52 -32.15
CA ASP A 122 12.30 38.62 -32.79
C ASP A 122 12.97 37.30 -33.21
N PHE A 123 12.39 36.17 -32.80
CA PHE A 123 12.77 34.83 -33.25
C PHE A 123 11.54 34.07 -33.76
N LYS A 124 11.70 33.09 -34.67
CA LYS A 124 10.56 32.28 -35.13
C LYS A 124 10.21 31.23 -34.08
N LEU A 125 8.93 31.15 -33.74
CA LEU A 125 8.44 30.22 -32.72
C LEU A 125 8.70 28.76 -33.10
N ASP A 126 8.43 28.40 -34.36
CA ASP A 126 8.58 27.03 -34.88
C ASP A 126 10.03 26.55 -34.81
N GLU A 127 10.99 27.40 -35.21
CA GLU A 127 12.44 27.10 -35.18
C GLU A 127 12.96 26.97 -33.74
N PHE A 128 12.34 27.67 -32.78
CA PHE A 128 12.63 27.54 -31.35
C PHE A 128 12.02 26.26 -30.77
N GLU A 129 10.75 25.96 -31.05
CA GLU A 129 10.08 24.75 -30.54
C GLU A 129 10.74 23.47 -31.06
N GLU A 130 11.13 23.43 -32.35
CA GLU A 130 11.89 22.33 -32.94
C GLU A 130 13.27 22.17 -32.28
N ALA A 131 14.06 23.26 -32.18
CA ALA A 131 15.39 23.23 -31.58
C ALA A 131 15.39 22.86 -30.09
N CYS A 132 14.29 23.12 -29.39
CA CYS A 132 14.12 22.79 -27.97
C CYS A 132 13.45 21.43 -27.73
N GLY A 133 13.02 20.71 -28.77
CA GLY A 133 12.28 19.44 -28.63
C GLY A 133 10.93 19.61 -27.91
N VAL A 134 10.24 20.73 -28.10
CA VAL A 134 8.90 20.95 -27.53
C VAL A 134 7.89 20.06 -28.26
N GLY A 135 7.03 19.39 -27.51
CA GLY A 135 6.08 18.41 -28.05
C GLY A 135 6.71 17.04 -28.41
N VAL A 136 8.02 16.87 -28.30
CA VAL A 136 8.69 15.57 -28.53
C VAL A 136 8.60 14.71 -27.27
N GLU A 137 7.56 13.90 -27.17
CA GLU A 137 7.42 12.90 -26.09
C GLU A 137 8.12 11.59 -26.48
N VAL A 138 9.19 11.24 -25.77
CA VAL A 138 9.95 10.01 -25.99
C VAL A 138 9.32 8.89 -25.16
N SER A 139 8.83 7.82 -25.80
CA SER A 139 8.20 6.71 -25.10
C SER A 139 9.22 5.83 -24.35
N VAL A 140 8.75 5.05 -23.38
CA VAL A 140 9.58 4.03 -22.72
C VAL A 140 10.01 2.95 -23.72
N GLU A 141 9.17 2.63 -24.70
CA GLU A 141 9.45 1.64 -25.75
C GLU A 141 10.59 2.09 -26.67
N ASP A 142 10.65 3.38 -27.03
CA ASP A 142 11.76 3.97 -27.78
C ASP A 142 13.07 3.94 -26.98
N ILE A 143 13.02 4.24 -25.68
CA ILE A 143 14.16 4.15 -24.76
C ILE A 143 14.65 2.70 -24.66
N GLU A 144 13.74 1.73 -24.54
CA GLU A 144 14.08 0.31 -24.53
C GLU A 144 14.72 -0.15 -25.83
N LYS A 145 14.20 0.30 -26.98
CA LYS A 145 14.75 -0.02 -28.31
C LYS A 145 16.14 0.56 -28.48
N ALA A 146 16.34 1.86 -28.25
CA ALA A 146 17.64 2.52 -28.36
C ALA A 146 18.67 1.95 -27.37
N ALA A 147 18.26 1.61 -26.15
CA ALA A 147 19.11 0.89 -25.21
C ALA A 147 19.44 -0.55 -25.68
N GLY A 148 18.50 -1.23 -26.37
CA GLY A 148 18.75 -2.53 -26.98
C GLY A 148 19.80 -2.48 -28.10
N GLU A 149 19.70 -1.51 -29.00
CA GLU A 149 20.66 -1.28 -30.09
C GLU A 149 22.07 -1.02 -29.53
N VAL A 150 22.20 -0.11 -28.56
CA VAL A 150 23.47 0.17 -27.85
C VAL A 150 24.01 -1.06 -27.12
N PHE A 151 23.15 -1.94 -26.59
CA PHE A 151 23.59 -3.18 -25.93
C PHE A 151 24.11 -4.23 -26.91
N GLU A 152 23.49 -4.39 -28.10
CA GLU A 152 24.02 -5.32 -29.12
C GLU A 152 25.36 -4.85 -29.69
N GLU A 153 25.54 -3.53 -29.92
CA GLU A 153 26.83 -2.95 -30.32
C GLU A 153 27.94 -3.23 -29.29
N ASN A 154 27.63 -3.08 -28.00
CA ASN A 154 28.61 -3.16 -26.91
C ASN A 154 28.67 -4.55 -26.25
N LYS A 155 27.92 -5.52 -26.77
CA LYS A 155 27.66 -6.85 -26.17
C LYS A 155 28.92 -7.61 -25.77
N LYS A 156 29.94 -7.63 -26.63
CA LYS A 156 31.23 -8.30 -26.36
C LYS A 156 31.93 -7.68 -25.14
N THR A 157 32.04 -6.35 -25.12
CA THR A 157 32.60 -5.58 -24.00
C THR A 157 31.83 -5.82 -22.71
N ILE A 158 30.49 -5.84 -22.78
CA ILE A 158 29.61 -6.07 -21.62
C ILE A 158 29.79 -7.49 -21.08
N SER A 159 29.87 -8.52 -21.94
CA SER A 159 30.12 -9.90 -21.50
C SER A 159 31.52 -10.11 -20.90
N GLU A 160 32.56 -9.47 -21.46
CA GLU A 160 33.93 -9.57 -20.97
C GLU A 160 34.16 -8.82 -19.65
N GLN A 161 33.56 -7.64 -19.49
CA GLN A 161 33.78 -6.77 -18.33
C GLN A 161 32.71 -6.93 -17.24
N ARG A 162 31.57 -7.56 -17.55
CA ARG A 162 30.38 -7.68 -16.68
C ARG A 162 30.03 -6.32 -16.06
N TYR A 163 29.84 -6.26 -14.75
CA TYR A 163 29.50 -5.05 -14.01
C TYR A 163 30.65 -4.04 -13.85
N ARG A 164 31.84 -4.33 -14.39
CA ARG A 164 32.94 -3.35 -14.51
C ARG A 164 32.79 -2.44 -15.74
N THR A 165 31.85 -2.75 -16.64
CA THR A 165 31.52 -1.92 -17.81
C THR A 165 31.09 -0.51 -17.38
N ASN A 166 31.58 0.52 -18.06
CA ASN A 166 31.26 1.91 -17.73
C ASN A 166 29.84 2.28 -18.18
N VAL A 167 28.87 2.15 -17.27
CA VAL A 167 27.46 2.54 -17.47
C VAL A 167 27.31 3.99 -17.96
N GLY A 168 28.23 4.89 -17.58
CA GLY A 168 28.25 6.28 -18.07
C GLY A 168 28.51 6.42 -19.58
N GLN A 169 29.22 5.46 -20.20
CA GLN A 169 29.39 5.43 -21.65
C GLN A 169 28.13 4.91 -22.37
N LEU A 170 27.46 3.89 -21.81
CA LEU A 170 26.19 3.38 -22.34
C LEU A 170 25.10 4.46 -22.29
N LEU A 171 24.97 5.16 -21.16
CA LEU A 171 24.14 6.37 -21.01
C LEU A 171 24.47 7.44 -22.06
N GLY A 172 25.77 7.70 -22.26
CA GLY A 172 26.25 8.66 -23.26
C GLY A 172 26.01 8.25 -24.71
N HIS A 173 25.75 6.97 -25.00
CA HIS A 173 25.35 6.50 -26.33
C HIS A 173 23.84 6.61 -26.53
N VAL A 174 23.01 6.14 -25.58
CA VAL A 174 21.54 6.28 -25.71
C VAL A 174 21.14 7.76 -25.78
N ARG A 175 21.80 8.66 -25.03
CA ARG A 175 21.56 10.12 -25.10
C ARG A 175 21.94 10.76 -26.44
N LYS A 176 22.75 10.13 -27.30
CA LYS A 176 22.99 10.62 -28.67
C LYS A 176 21.81 10.32 -29.59
N SER A 177 21.20 9.15 -29.44
CA SER A 177 20.03 8.74 -30.23
C SER A 177 18.74 9.40 -29.75
N LEU A 178 18.59 9.56 -28.43
CA LEU A 178 17.42 10.15 -27.77
C LEU A 178 17.85 11.31 -26.84
N PRO A 179 18.09 12.52 -27.38
CA PRO A 179 18.60 13.65 -26.61
C PRO A 179 17.62 14.19 -25.54
N TRP A 180 16.32 13.98 -25.75
CA TRP A 180 15.22 14.50 -24.91
C TRP A 180 14.70 13.52 -23.85
N ALA A 181 15.19 12.27 -23.82
CA ALA A 181 14.75 11.25 -22.87
C ALA A 181 15.16 11.57 -21.42
N ASP A 182 14.33 11.20 -20.43
CA ASP A 182 14.69 11.39 -19.00
C ASP A 182 15.90 10.51 -18.63
N PRO A 183 17.03 11.11 -18.17
CA PRO A 183 18.25 10.37 -17.83
C PRO A 183 18.08 9.40 -16.65
N LYS A 184 17.01 9.50 -15.83
CA LYS A 184 16.64 8.49 -14.84
C LYS A 184 16.08 7.25 -15.52
N ILE A 185 15.03 7.41 -16.34
CA ILE A 185 14.34 6.31 -17.04
C ILE A 185 15.33 5.55 -17.93
N VAL A 186 16.16 6.27 -18.69
CA VAL A 186 17.21 5.68 -19.52
C VAL A 186 18.21 4.88 -18.68
N LYS A 187 18.59 5.37 -17.49
CA LYS A 187 19.47 4.64 -16.58
C LYS A 187 18.82 3.38 -16.04
N ASP A 188 17.57 3.44 -15.62
CA ASP A 188 16.89 2.30 -14.98
C ASP A 188 16.59 1.19 -16.00
N VAL A 189 16.33 1.54 -17.27
CA VAL A 189 16.30 0.60 -18.40
C VAL A 189 17.67 -0.04 -18.64
N ILE A 190 18.76 0.73 -18.58
CA ILE A 190 20.13 0.19 -18.73
C ILE A 190 20.52 -0.73 -17.57
N ASP A 191 20.25 -0.34 -16.31
CA ASP A 191 20.55 -1.15 -15.13
C ASP A 191 19.73 -2.47 -15.13
N ARG A 192 18.47 -2.44 -15.62
CA ARG A 192 17.67 -3.65 -15.86
C ARG A 192 18.27 -4.52 -16.97
N LYS A 193 18.59 -3.98 -18.14
CA LYS A 193 19.19 -4.78 -19.25
C LYS A 193 20.57 -5.35 -18.88
N MET A 194 21.34 -4.67 -18.02
CA MET A 194 22.56 -5.24 -17.42
C MET A 194 22.25 -6.46 -16.54
N TYR A 195 21.18 -6.44 -15.76
CA TYR A 195 20.75 -7.57 -14.92
C TYR A 195 20.23 -8.75 -15.76
N GLU A 196 19.37 -8.48 -16.75
CA GLU A 196 18.86 -9.48 -17.71
C GLU A 196 20.00 -10.21 -18.45
N LEU A 197 21.07 -9.50 -18.81
CA LEU A 197 22.20 -10.06 -19.58
C LEU A 197 23.30 -10.71 -18.72
N LEU A 198 23.51 -10.27 -17.47
CA LEU A 198 24.66 -10.68 -16.65
C LEU A 198 24.31 -11.50 -15.39
N GLY A 199 23.04 -11.55 -14.99
CA GLY A 199 22.60 -12.16 -13.73
C GLY A 199 23.11 -11.42 -12.49
N GLU A 200 23.14 -12.10 -11.36
CA GLU A 200 23.51 -11.48 -10.07
C GLU A 200 24.96 -10.94 -10.03
N ARG A 201 25.16 -9.91 -9.19
CA ARG A 201 26.49 -9.34 -8.91
C ARG A 201 27.28 -10.26 -7.98
N THR A 202 28.37 -10.81 -8.47
CA THR A 202 29.23 -11.74 -7.72
C THR A 202 30.33 -11.00 -6.95
N ALA A 203 30.99 -11.69 -6.01
CA ALA A 203 32.16 -11.14 -5.33
C ALA A 203 33.30 -10.77 -6.30
N ALA A 204 33.48 -11.53 -7.38
CA ALA A 204 34.50 -11.29 -8.40
C ALA A 204 34.28 -9.98 -9.17
N ASP A 205 33.02 -9.58 -9.41
CA ASP A 205 32.69 -8.31 -10.09
C ASP A 205 33.28 -7.09 -9.34
N ASN A 206 33.45 -7.19 -8.02
CA ASN A 206 33.99 -6.12 -7.16
C ASN A 206 35.53 -6.05 -7.10
N GLU A 207 36.25 -7.04 -7.63
CA GLU A 207 37.72 -7.03 -7.63
C GLU A 207 38.27 -5.98 -8.62
N LYS A 208 39.22 -5.17 -8.16
CA LYS A 208 39.85 -4.11 -8.97
C LYS A 208 41.11 -4.61 -9.70
N PRO A 209 41.32 -4.26 -10.98
CA PRO A 209 42.57 -4.56 -11.68
C PRO A 209 43.81 -3.99 -10.95
N THR A 210 44.85 -4.79 -10.83
CA THR A 210 46.03 -4.45 -10.01
C THR A 210 47.10 -3.66 -10.78
N LYS A 211 47.33 -2.39 -10.41
CA LYS A 211 48.60 -1.67 -10.66
C LYS A 211 48.82 -0.48 -9.70
N LYS A 212 49.88 -0.58 -8.87
CA LYS A 212 50.69 0.43 -8.15
C LYS A 212 50.05 1.74 -7.63
N LYS A 213 50.08 1.92 -6.28
CA LYS A 213 50.30 3.14 -5.43
C LYS A 213 49.57 4.47 -5.79
N GLU A 214 49.04 5.27 -4.84
CA GLU A 214 49.36 5.41 -3.39
C GLU A 214 48.09 5.69 -2.52
N LYS A 215 48.23 6.11 -1.23
CA LYS A 215 47.17 6.24 -0.18
C LYS A 215 47.40 7.50 0.69
N PRO A 216 46.51 7.97 1.63
CA PRO A 216 45.20 7.46 2.12
C PRO A 216 44.01 8.37 1.65
N ALA A 217 42.86 8.66 2.29
CA ALA A 217 42.19 8.40 3.60
C ALA A 217 40.63 8.37 3.37
N ALA A 218 39.68 7.97 4.24
CA ALA A 218 39.29 8.23 5.65
C ALA A 218 38.63 9.61 5.91
N LYS A 219 37.45 9.76 6.56
CA LYS A 219 36.51 8.79 7.20
C LYS A 219 35.09 9.43 7.39
N ALA A 220 34.09 8.61 7.77
CA ALA A 220 32.87 8.82 8.61
C ALA A 220 32.33 10.23 8.98
N GLU A 221 31.09 10.46 9.45
CA GLU A 221 29.72 9.88 9.34
C GLU A 221 28.79 10.74 10.27
N GLU A 222 27.52 10.35 10.49
CA GLU A 222 26.51 10.97 11.41
C GLU A 222 26.00 12.39 11.04
N LYS A 223 24.70 12.79 11.05
CA LYS A 223 23.39 12.40 11.63
C LYS A 223 22.94 13.15 12.91
N LYS A 224 21.99 14.09 12.74
CA LYS A 224 20.77 14.45 13.53
C LYS A 224 20.20 15.77 12.95
N ALA A 225 18.90 16.00 12.70
CA ALA A 225 17.67 15.87 13.52
C ALA A 225 17.59 16.97 14.61
N ALA A 226 16.47 17.67 14.86
CA ALA A 226 15.04 17.44 14.47
C ALA A 226 14.29 18.80 14.23
N VAL A 227 13.14 18.84 13.51
CA VAL A 227 11.71 18.95 14.00
C VAL A 227 11.42 20.28 14.75
N GLU A 228 10.33 21.03 14.55
CA GLU A 228 8.96 20.81 13.95
C GLU A 228 8.65 21.93 12.89
N ALA A 229 7.47 22.20 12.28
CA ALA A 229 6.05 21.81 12.44
C ALA A 229 5.25 21.84 11.09
N THR A 230 3.96 22.24 11.08
CA THR A 230 3.00 22.14 9.94
C THR A 230 2.04 23.34 9.79
N PRO A 231 1.53 23.64 8.57
CA PRO A 231 0.15 23.27 8.21
C PRO A 231 0.00 22.50 6.86
N GLU A 232 -1.23 22.33 6.36
CA GLU A 232 -1.75 21.21 5.54
C GLU A 232 -1.33 21.11 4.03
N PRO A 233 -1.46 19.92 3.38
CA PRO A 233 -0.62 19.52 2.24
C PRO A 233 -1.34 19.18 0.89
N SER A 234 -0.54 19.00 -0.17
CA SER A 234 -0.92 18.71 -1.57
C SER A 234 -0.83 17.21 -1.98
N GLU A 235 -1.15 16.85 -3.24
CA GLU A 235 -1.31 15.44 -3.67
C GLU A 235 -0.02 14.59 -3.71
N GLU A 236 1.18 15.17 -3.90
CA GLU A 236 2.46 14.43 -3.72
C GLU A 236 2.86 14.27 -2.24
N GLU A 237 2.20 15.01 -1.35
CA GLU A 237 2.69 15.35 -0.02
C GLU A 237 2.06 14.49 1.10
N LEU A 238 1.05 13.69 0.74
CA LEU A 238 0.44 12.64 1.58
C LEU A 238 0.69 11.23 1.04
N ASN A 239 1.95 10.88 0.81
CA ASN A 239 2.37 9.49 0.71
C ASN A 239 1.99 8.76 2.03
N PRO A 240 1.00 7.84 2.04
CA PRO A 240 0.48 7.27 3.29
C PRO A 240 1.48 6.31 3.96
N TYR A 241 2.54 5.91 3.23
CA TYR A 241 3.60 5.03 3.70
C TYR A 241 4.81 5.78 4.27
N SER A 242 4.78 7.12 4.29
CA SER A 242 5.80 7.97 4.90
C SER A 242 5.94 7.78 6.42
N ILE A 243 4.85 7.38 7.09
CA ILE A 243 4.77 7.17 8.54
C ILE A 243 5.56 5.95 9.05
N PHE A 244 5.94 5.02 8.17
CA PHE A 244 6.68 3.82 8.55
C PHE A 244 8.20 4.11 8.56
N PRO A 245 8.95 3.60 9.54
CA PRO A 245 10.40 3.73 9.57
C PRO A 245 11.04 3.09 8.33
N GLN A 246 12.29 3.43 8.03
CA GLN A 246 13.07 2.73 7.00
C GLN A 246 13.78 1.51 7.58
N PRO A 247 14.07 0.44 6.81
CA PRO A 247 14.67 -0.80 7.33
C PRO A 247 15.97 -0.61 8.12
N GLU A 248 16.78 0.42 7.81
CA GLU A 248 18.01 0.74 8.55
C GLU A 248 17.73 1.26 9.97
N GLN A 249 16.50 1.70 10.25
CA GLN A 249 16.04 2.10 11.58
C GLN A 249 15.62 0.89 12.44
N ASN A 250 15.54 -0.34 11.89
CA ASN A 250 15.30 -1.57 12.66
C ASN A 250 16.44 -1.92 13.64
N LEU A 251 17.57 -1.20 13.57
CA LEU A 251 18.62 -1.15 14.59
C LEU A 251 18.18 -0.48 15.90
N MET A 252 17.16 0.40 15.85
CA MET A 252 16.72 1.25 16.96
C MET A 252 15.32 0.89 17.48
N VAL A 253 14.75 -0.22 17.00
CA VAL A 253 13.48 -0.76 17.50
C VAL A 253 13.71 -1.37 18.87
N HIS A 254 13.63 -0.51 19.89
CA HIS A 254 13.58 -0.88 21.29
C HIS A 254 12.11 -0.98 21.71
N THR A 255 11.65 -2.19 22.04
CA THR A 255 10.43 -2.36 22.85
C THR A 255 10.84 -2.77 24.25
N GLU A 256 10.27 -2.09 25.25
CA GLU A 256 10.52 -2.36 26.66
C GLU A 256 9.37 -3.20 27.22
N VAL A 257 9.70 -4.41 27.69
CA VAL A 257 8.78 -5.31 28.39
C VAL A 257 9.07 -5.19 29.88
N PHE A 258 8.17 -4.51 30.59
CA PHE A 258 8.22 -4.32 32.03
C PHE A 258 7.72 -5.58 32.73
N TYR A 259 8.46 -6.08 33.73
CA TYR A 259 8.08 -7.21 34.57
C TYR A 259 7.54 -6.75 35.93
N SER A 260 6.75 -7.63 36.55
CA SER A 260 6.18 -7.43 37.89
C SER A 260 7.21 -7.28 39.03
N ASP A 261 8.46 -7.70 38.82
CA ASP A 261 9.58 -7.50 39.76
C ASP A 261 10.28 -6.13 39.59
N GLY A 262 9.81 -5.30 38.65
CA GLY A 262 10.42 -4.01 38.31
C GLY A 262 11.60 -4.09 37.35
N SER A 263 11.98 -5.29 36.89
CA SER A 263 12.97 -5.43 35.81
C SER A 263 12.37 -5.08 34.44
N VAL A 264 13.23 -4.66 33.51
CA VAL A 264 12.81 -4.19 32.18
C VAL A 264 13.63 -4.90 31.11
N LEU A 265 13.00 -5.80 30.36
CA LEU A 265 13.59 -6.43 29.20
C LEU A 265 13.52 -5.46 28.01
N LYS A 266 14.69 -5.05 27.51
CA LYS A 266 14.82 -4.17 26.34
C LYS A 266 15.08 -5.02 25.10
N CYS A 267 14.01 -5.36 24.38
CA CYS A 267 14.10 -6.14 23.15
C CYS A 267 14.67 -5.28 22.01
N ASN A 268 15.83 -5.65 21.46
CA ASN A 268 16.43 -5.06 20.27
C ASN A 268 17.24 -6.09 19.45
N ASN A 269 17.44 -5.83 18.16
CA ASN A 269 18.19 -6.73 17.28
C ASN A 269 19.69 -6.74 17.58
N LYS A 270 20.24 -7.91 17.91
CA LYS A 270 21.69 -8.14 17.97
C LYS A 270 22.30 -7.94 16.57
N LYS A 271 23.45 -7.26 16.49
CA LYS A 271 24.08 -6.94 15.19
C LYS A 271 24.29 -8.16 14.29
N GLU A 272 24.75 -9.29 14.85
CA GLU A 272 24.96 -10.53 14.10
C GLU A 272 23.67 -11.11 13.47
N VAL A 273 22.52 -10.88 14.11
CA VAL A 273 21.21 -11.31 13.62
C VAL A 273 20.77 -10.39 12.47
N LEU A 274 20.98 -9.07 12.61
CA LEU A 274 20.72 -8.13 11.52
C LEU A 274 21.68 -8.32 10.33
N ASP A 275 22.96 -8.62 10.58
CA ASP A 275 23.96 -8.94 9.55
C ASP A 275 23.68 -10.29 8.84
N LYS A 276 22.78 -11.14 9.38
CA LYS A 276 22.19 -12.29 8.67
C LYS A 276 20.96 -11.85 7.87
N HIS A 277 20.02 -11.16 8.52
CA HIS A 277 18.80 -10.63 7.89
C HIS A 277 19.09 -9.81 6.63
N LEU A 278 20.01 -8.84 6.69
CA LEU A 278 20.37 -7.98 5.55
C LEU A 278 21.02 -8.74 4.38
N LYS A 279 21.61 -9.93 4.62
CA LYS A 279 22.11 -10.80 3.55
C LYS A 279 20.99 -11.59 2.86
N VAL A 280 19.88 -11.83 3.55
CA VAL A 280 18.68 -12.48 3.00
C VAL A 280 17.80 -11.46 2.28
N THR A 281 17.55 -10.30 2.90
CA THR A 281 16.65 -9.28 2.36
C THR A 281 17.31 -8.35 1.33
N GLY A 282 18.64 -8.26 1.31
CA GLY A 282 19.37 -7.30 0.48
C GLY A 282 19.07 -5.83 0.83
N GLY A 283 18.51 -5.56 2.01
CA GLY A 283 18.00 -4.24 2.41
C GLY A 283 16.60 -3.88 1.88
N LYS A 284 15.95 -4.77 1.11
CA LYS A 284 14.56 -4.54 0.66
C LYS A 284 13.56 -4.62 1.81
N VAL A 285 12.44 -3.92 1.65
CA VAL A 285 11.27 -4.06 2.53
C VAL A 285 10.60 -5.42 2.28
N TYR A 286 10.33 -6.14 3.37
CA TYR A 286 9.45 -7.31 3.40
C TYR A 286 8.25 -7.06 4.31
N THR A 287 7.05 -7.33 3.79
CA THR A 287 5.75 -7.34 4.49
C THR A 287 5.04 -8.68 4.25
N ARG A 288 3.91 -8.90 4.90
CA ARG A 288 3.01 -10.03 4.63
C ARG A 288 1.58 -9.67 4.98
N PHE A 289 0.65 -10.07 4.11
CA PHE A 289 -0.77 -10.12 4.41
C PHE A 289 -1.12 -11.55 4.87
N PRO A 290 -1.55 -11.77 6.14
CA PRO A 290 -1.76 -13.10 6.68
C PRO A 290 -3.26 -13.45 6.93
N PRO A 291 -4.06 -13.80 5.91
CA PRO A 291 -5.47 -14.14 6.09
C PRO A 291 -5.69 -15.58 6.58
N GLU A 292 -6.65 -15.76 7.49
CA GLU A 292 -7.17 -17.09 7.85
C GLU A 292 -7.95 -17.70 6.65
N PRO A 293 -7.64 -18.94 6.19
CA PRO A 293 -8.27 -19.58 5.02
C PRO A 293 -9.66 -20.18 5.34
N ASN A 294 -10.48 -19.44 6.07
CA ASN A 294 -11.66 -19.96 6.76
C ASN A 294 -12.94 -19.11 6.58
N GLY A 295 -12.95 -18.14 5.67
CA GLY A 295 -14.10 -17.30 5.34
C GLY A 295 -13.84 -16.29 4.22
N TYR A 296 -14.90 -15.60 3.79
CA TYR A 296 -14.82 -14.59 2.73
C TYR A 296 -14.24 -13.26 3.24
N LEU A 297 -13.28 -12.70 2.51
CA LEU A 297 -12.69 -11.39 2.79
C LEU A 297 -13.74 -10.27 2.68
N HIS A 298 -13.82 -9.41 3.69
CA HIS A 298 -14.60 -8.15 3.67
C HIS A 298 -13.73 -6.91 3.46
N ILE A 299 -14.36 -5.76 3.17
CA ILE A 299 -13.75 -4.45 2.90
C ILE A 299 -12.63 -4.04 3.88
N GLY A 300 -12.71 -4.41 5.16
CA GLY A 300 -11.62 -4.20 6.12
C GLY A 300 -10.27 -4.84 5.73
N HIS A 301 -10.28 -5.95 4.99
CA HIS A 301 -9.07 -6.58 4.44
C HIS A 301 -8.51 -5.81 3.25
N ALA A 302 -9.29 -4.99 2.55
CA ALA A 302 -8.73 -4.09 1.54
C ALA A 302 -7.82 -3.03 2.19
N LYS A 303 -8.12 -2.57 3.42
CA LYS A 303 -7.19 -1.74 4.20
C LYS A 303 -5.91 -2.52 4.56
N ALA A 304 -6.02 -3.79 4.97
CA ALA A 304 -4.86 -4.63 5.24
C ALA A 304 -3.99 -4.83 3.98
N MET A 305 -4.58 -5.28 2.86
CA MET A 305 -3.85 -5.47 1.61
C MET A 305 -3.20 -4.18 1.08
N PHE A 306 -3.90 -3.05 1.16
CA PHE A 306 -3.35 -1.73 0.80
C PHE A 306 -2.18 -1.30 1.71
N VAL A 307 -2.20 -1.69 2.99
CA VAL A 307 -1.11 -1.41 3.93
C VAL A 307 0.08 -2.35 3.66
N ASP A 308 -0.15 -3.66 3.58
CA ASP A 308 0.90 -4.69 3.42
C ASP A 308 1.55 -4.70 2.04
N PHE A 309 0.76 -4.89 0.97
CA PHE A 309 1.28 -4.92 -0.41
C PHE A 309 1.66 -3.52 -0.89
N GLY A 310 0.94 -2.49 -0.45
CA GLY A 310 1.24 -1.10 -0.82
C GLY A 310 2.58 -0.61 -0.28
N LEU A 311 2.90 -0.87 1.00
CA LEU A 311 4.21 -0.51 1.56
C LEU A 311 5.37 -1.22 0.85
N ALA A 312 5.19 -2.49 0.48
CA ALA A 312 6.17 -3.22 -0.30
C ALA A 312 6.33 -2.64 -1.71
N LYS A 313 5.22 -2.41 -2.43
CA LYS A 313 5.22 -1.88 -3.81
C LYS A 313 5.85 -0.48 -3.88
N GLU A 314 5.50 0.39 -2.94
CA GLU A 314 6.05 1.76 -2.80
C GLU A 314 7.57 1.77 -2.61
N ARG A 315 8.12 0.79 -1.89
CA ARG A 315 9.54 0.75 -1.50
C ARG A 315 10.37 -0.29 -2.26
N GLY A 316 9.90 -0.77 -3.42
CA GLY A 316 10.60 -1.77 -4.24
C GLY A 316 10.84 -3.12 -3.54
N GLY A 317 10.02 -3.42 -2.55
CA GLY A 317 10.08 -4.57 -1.66
C GLY A 317 9.24 -5.76 -2.12
N CYS A 318 8.91 -6.63 -1.17
CA CYS A 318 8.22 -7.90 -1.40
C CYS A 318 7.13 -8.11 -0.32
N CYS A 319 5.93 -8.53 -0.71
CA CYS A 319 4.87 -8.91 0.21
C CYS A 319 4.55 -10.40 0.07
N TYR A 320 4.57 -11.14 1.18
CA TYR A 320 4.08 -12.53 1.23
C TYR A 320 2.54 -12.56 1.35
N LEU A 321 1.91 -13.50 0.66
CA LEU A 321 0.54 -13.94 0.99
C LEU A 321 0.67 -15.20 1.84
N ARG A 322 0.51 -15.08 3.16
CA ARG A 322 0.68 -16.18 4.10
C ARG A 322 -0.66 -16.68 4.62
N TYR A 323 -1.08 -17.87 4.21
CA TYR A 323 -2.30 -18.47 4.76
C TYR A 323 -2.08 -18.89 6.22
N ASP A 324 -2.85 -18.33 7.16
CA ASP A 324 -2.80 -18.74 8.57
C ASP A 324 -3.67 -19.98 8.79
N ASP A 325 -3.09 -21.13 8.47
CA ASP A 325 -3.70 -22.45 8.55
C ASP A 325 -3.46 -23.18 9.89
N THR A 326 -3.05 -22.48 10.95
CA THR A 326 -2.79 -23.05 12.29
C THR A 326 -3.93 -23.88 12.90
N ASN A 327 -5.16 -23.78 12.38
CA ASN A 327 -6.31 -24.59 12.79
C ASN A 327 -6.80 -25.52 11.66
N PRO A 328 -6.57 -26.84 11.75
CA PRO A 328 -6.90 -27.81 10.69
C PRO A 328 -8.40 -27.96 10.44
N GLU A 329 -9.27 -27.56 11.38
CA GLU A 329 -10.74 -27.63 11.24
C GLU A 329 -11.32 -26.45 10.44
N ALA A 330 -10.57 -25.35 10.31
CA ALA A 330 -11.07 -24.09 9.78
C ALA A 330 -10.76 -23.90 8.28
N GLU A 331 -9.67 -24.49 7.79
CA GLU A 331 -9.19 -24.37 6.41
C GLU A 331 -10.18 -25.00 5.41
N LYS A 332 -10.55 -24.26 4.36
CA LYS A 332 -11.20 -24.84 3.16
C LYS A 332 -10.58 -24.31 1.88
N LYS A 333 -10.39 -25.19 0.90
CA LYS A 333 -9.89 -24.85 -0.44
C LYS A 333 -10.74 -23.79 -1.16
N GLU A 334 -12.05 -23.77 -0.92
CA GLU A 334 -12.96 -22.69 -1.37
C GLU A 334 -12.43 -21.30 -0.98
N TYR A 335 -12.09 -21.10 0.30
CA TYR A 335 -11.63 -19.82 0.81
C TYR A 335 -10.20 -19.49 0.36
N ILE A 336 -9.32 -20.50 0.26
CA ILE A 336 -7.96 -20.32 -0.28
C ILE A 336 -8.01 -19.75 -1.70
N ASN A 337 -8.72 -20.44 -2.61
CA ASN A 337 -8.91 -20.03 -3.99
C ASN A 337 -9.54 -18.63 -4.08
N HIS A 338 -10.58 -18.35 -3.28
CA HIS A 338 -11.26 -17.05 -3.26
C HIS A 338 -10.36 -15.93 -2.74
N ILE A 339 -9.52 -16.17 -1.73
CA ILE A 339 -8.54 -15.19 -1.22
C ILE A 339 -7.55 -14.84 -2.33
N GLU A 340 -7.01 -15.84 -3.03
CA GLU A 340 -6.09 -15.64 -4.16
C GLU A 340 -6.76 -14.84 -5.30
N GLU A 341 -8.00 -15.20 -5.67
CA GLU A 341 -8.77 -14.49 -6.69
C GLU A 341 -9.03 -13.02 -6.31
N ILE A 342 -9.33 -12.74 -5.04
CA ILE A 342 -9.56 -11.37 -4.55
C ILE A 342 -8.26 -10.56 -4.42
N VAL A 343 -7.13 -11.16 -4.03
CA VAL A 343 -5.82 -10.48 -4.01
C VAL A 343 -5.44 -10.04 -5.42
N ASN A 344 -5.54 -10.94 -6.40
CA ASN A 344 -5.30 -10.64 -7.81
C ASN A 344 -6.28 -9.59 -8.35
N TRP A 345 -7.59 -9.74 -8.08
CA TRP A 345 -8.62 -8.78 -8.50
C TRP A 345 -8.39 -7.37 -7.92
N MET A 346 -7.88 -7.27 -6.69
CA MET A 346 -7.55 -5.98 -6.06
C MET A 346 -6.31 -5.29 -6.65
N GLY A 347 -5.60 -5.93 -7.60
CA GLY A 347 -4.41 -5.39 -8.26
C GLY A 347 -3.10 -5.62 -7.49
N TRP A 348 -3.06 -6.62 -6.61
CA TRP A 348 -1.90 -6.99 -5.81
C TRP A 348 -1.29 -8.30 -6.28
N GLU A 349 0.04 -8.35 -6.33
CA GLU A 349 0.82 -9.54 -6.71
C GLU A 349 1.66 -9.99 -5.51
N PRO A 350 1.51 -11.24 -5.01
CA PRO A 350 2.34 -11.76 -3.93
C PRO A 350 3.70 -12.19 -4.45
N PHE A 351 4.77 -11.76 -3.77
CA PHE A 351 6.14 -12.19 -4.04
C PHE A 351 6.30 -13.72 -3.88
N LYS A 352 5.63 -14.27 -2.86
CA LYS A 352 5.53 -15.70 -2.59
C LYS A 352 4.24 -15.97 -1.82
N ILE A 353 3.61 -17.10 -2.12
CA ILE A 353 2.54 -17.68 -1.30
C ILE A 353 3.18 -18.67 -0.32
N THR A 354 2.82 -18.59 0.97
CA THR A 354 3.30 -19.49 2.03
C THR A 354 2.14 -19.93 2.94
N TYR A 355 2.35 -21.03 3.66
CA TYR A 355 1.43 -21.55 4.65
C TYR A 355 2.12 -21.55 6.01
N THR A 356 1.42 -21.23 7.10
CA THR A 356 1.99 -21.38 8.45
C THR A 356 2.38 -22.85 8.72
N SER A 357 1.67 -23.80 8.11
CA SER A 357 1.97 -25.24 8.15
C SER A 357 3.25 -25.68 7.42
N ASP A 358 3.80 -24.86 6.51
CA ASP A 358 5.13 -25.10 5.92
C ASP A 358 6.20 -25.17 7.04
N TYR A 359 6.06 -24.29 8.04
CA TYR A 359 7.03 -24.08 9.12
C TYR A 359 6.76 -24.91 10.39
N PHE A 360 5.81 -25.86 10.38
CA PHE A 360 5.45 -26.61 11.59
C PHE A 360 6.62 -27.39 12.21
N GLN A 361 7.63 -27.79 11.42
CA GLN A 361 8.82 -28.48 11.96
C GLN A 361 9.76 -27.49 12.67
N GLU A 362 10.08 -26.36 12.05
CA GLU A 362 10.86 -25.27 12.66
C GLU A 362 10.16 -24.74 13.92
N LEU A 363 8.84 -24.52 13.87
CA LEU A 363 8.03 -24.10 15.01
C LEU A 363 8.09 -25.12 16.16
N TYR A 364 8.08 -26.42 15.85
CA TYR A 364 8.22 -27.46 16.87
C TYR A 364 9.62 -27.49 17.49
N ASP A 365 10.67 -27.38 16.67
CA ASP A 365 12.05 -27.40 17.15
C ASP A 365 12.39 -26.14 17.97
N LEU A 366 11.83 -24.99 17.61
CA LEU A 366 11.89 -23.75 18.40
C LEU A 366 11.09 -23.86 19.70
N ALA A 367 9.95 -24.57 19.72
CA ALA A 367 9.22 -24.84 20.96
C ALA A 367 10.01 -25.78 21.90
N VAL A 368 10.66 -26.80 21.36
CA VAL A 368 11.59 -27.67 22.09
C VAL A 368 12.75 -26.86 22.68
N GLU A 369 13.32 -25.93 21.90
CA GLU A 369 14.38 -25.02 22.37
C GLU A 369 13.89 -24.05 23.46
N LEU A 370 12.66 -23.53 23.35
CA LEU A 370 12.03 -22.70 24.39
C LEU A 370 11.90 -23.45 25.73
N ILE A 371 11.57 -24.75 25.68
CA ILE A 371 11.53 -25.62 26.87
C ILE A 371 12.94 -25.81 27.43
N ARG A 372 13.96 -26.10 26.59
CA ARG A 372 15.36 -26.27 27.04
C ARG A 372 15.91 -25.04 27.75
N ARG A 373 15.51 -23.84 27.31
CA ARG A 373 15.87 -22.56 27.93
C ARG A 373 15.09 -22.26 29.22
N GLY A 374 14.17 -23.13 29.62
CA GLY A 374 13.30 -22.92 30.79
C GLY A 374 12.18 -21.90 30.56
N HIS A 375 11.95 -21.47 29.32
CA HIS A 375 10.95 -20.47 28.93
C HIS A 375 9.62 -21.08 28.46
N ALA A 376 9.45 -22.40 28.56
CA ALA A 376 8.16 -23.07 28.35
C ALA A 376 8.03 -24.34 29.19
N TYR A 377 6.79 -24.71 29.52
CA TYR A 377 6.44 -25.90 30.28
C TYR A 377 5.17 -26.55 29.72
N VAL A 378 5.04 -27.87 29.89
CA VAL A 378 3.77 -28.56 29.62
C VAL A 378 2.82 -28.33 30.80
N ASP A 379 1.55 -28.08 30.53
CA ASP A 379 0.51 -27.85 31.53
C ASP A 379 -0.66 -28.83 31.34
N HIS A 380 -1.26 -29.25 32.44
CA HIS A 380 -2.44 -30.13 32.49
C HIS A 380 -3.69 -29.43 33.04
N GLN A 381 -3.62 -28.13 33.35
CA GLN A 381 -4.81 -27.34 33.67
C GLN A 381 -5.82 -27.39 32.51
N ASN A 382 -7.09 -27.59 32.83
CA ASN A 382 -8.19 -27.51 31.88
C ASN A 382 -8.50 -26.03 31.50
N ALA A 383 -9.35 -25.80 30.50
CA ALA A 383 -9.62 -24.45 29.99
C ALA A 383 -10.25 -23.49 31.03
N GLU A 384 -11.02 -24.01 31.99
CA GLU A 384 -11.65 -23.25 33.06
C GLU A 384 -10.64 -22.93 34.18
N GLU A 385 -9.81 -23.91 34.56
CA GLU A 385 -8.69 -23.72 35.50
C GLU A 385 -7.66 -22.70 34.98
N ILE A 386 -7.27 -22.77 33.71
CA ILE A 386 -6.37 -21.78 33.09
C ILE A 386 -6.99 -20.38 33.15
N LYS A 387 -8.31 -20.26 32.95
CA LYS A 387 -9.02 -18.98 33.04
C LYS A 387 -9.03 -18.46 34.49
N GLU A 388 -9.45 -19.29 35.45
CA GLU A 388 -9.51 -18.94 36.86
C GLU A 388 -8.14 -18.51 37.41
N TYR A 389 -7.08 -19.24 37.07
CA TYR A 389 -5.71 -18.91 37.49
C TYR A 389 -5.21 -17.61 36.85
N ARG A 390 -5.60 -17.30 35.61
CA ARG A 390 -5.32 -16.00 34.98
C ARG A 390 -6.08 -14.85 35.63
N GLU A 391 -7.35 -15.05 35.98
CA GLU A 391 -8.16 -14.05 36.69
C GLU A 391 -7.63 -13.79 38.11
N LYS A 392 -7.06 -14.80 38.77
CA LYS A 392 -6.42 -14.71 40.09
C LYS A 392 -4.92 -14.35 40.07
N LYS A 393 -4.31 -14.11 38.90
CA LYS A 393 -2.85 -13.99 38.70
C LYS A 393 -2.02 -15.11 39.37
N MET A 394 -2.51 -16.35 39.38
CA MET A 394 -1.86 -17.51 40.03
C MET A 394 -1.01 -18.33 39.04
N ASN A 395 0.21 -18.69 39.44
CA ASN A 395 1.03 -19.65 38.70
C ASN A 395 0.35 -21.03 38.59
N SER A 396 0.44 -21.68 37.43
CA SER A 396 -0.01 -23.06 37.26
C SER A 396 0.75 -24.00 38.23
N PRO A 397 0.10 -25.02 38.83
CA PRO A 397 0.79 -26.02 39.67
C PRO A 397 1.93 -26.76 38.95
N TRP A 398 1.92 -26.72 37.62
CA TRP A 398 2.88 -27.41 36.75
C TRP A 398 3.99 -26.51 36.18
N ARG A 399 4.02 -25.23 36.56
CA ARG A 399 4.93 -24.20 36.01
C ARG A 399 6.42 -24.46 36.27
N ASP A 400 6.74 -25.10 37.40
CA ASP A 400 8.10 -25.29 37.89
C ASP A 400 8.55 -26.76 37.82
N ARG A 401 7.91 -27.56 36.96
CA ARG A 401 8.33 -28.95 36.67
C ARG A 401 9.70 -29.00 35.97
N PRO A 402 10.46 -30.11 36.07
CA PRO A 402 11.74 -30.26 35.38
C PRO A 402 11.64 -30.09 33.85
N ILE A 403 12.70 -29.53 33.26
CA ILE A 403 12.85 -29.35 31.80
C ILE A 403 12.73 -30.69 31.06
N GLU A 404 13.41 -31.73 31.56
CA GLU A 404 13.36 -33.09 30.99
C GLU A 404 11.95 -33.68 30.96
N GLU A 405 11.13 -33.39 31.97
CA GLU A 405 9.74 -33.84 32.02
C GLU A 405 8.85 -33.08 31.02
N SER A 406 9.04 -31.76 30.89
CA SER A 406 8.36 -30.98 29.85
C SER A 406 8.74 -31.46 28.45
N LEU A 407 10.03 -31.75 28.20
CA LEU A 407 10.51 -32.30 26.91
C LEU A 407 9.90 -33.68 26.62
N ARG A 408 9.92 -34.59 27.60
CA ARG A 408 9.30 -35.92 27.48
C ARG A 408 7.82 -35.79 27.13
N LEU A 409 7.07 -35.01 27.91
CA LEU A 409 5.62 -34.88 27.71
C LEU A 409 5.26 -34.17 26.40
N PHE A 410 6.09 -33.23 25.91
CA PHE A 410 5.86 -32.59 24.62
C PHE A 410 6.09 -33.53 23.42
N ASP A 411 7.03 -34.49 23.51
CA ASP A 411 7.10 -35.63 22.57
C ASP A 411 5.85 -36.53 22.67
N GLU A 412 5.37 -36.80 23.88
CA GLU A 412 4.16 -37.62 24.08
C GLU A 412 2.88 -36.94 23.57
N MET A 413 2.79 -35.60 23.65
CA MET A 413 1.75 -34.81 22.98
C MET A 413 1.90 -34.92 21.45
N ARG A 414 3.10 -34.73 20.89
CA ARG A 414 3.38 -34.83 19.43
C ARG A 414 3.04 -36.22 18.87
N ARG A 415 3.22 -37.26 19.67
CA ARG A 415 2.96 -38.67 19.29
C ARG A 415 1.53 -39.13 19.54
N GLY A 416 0.64 -38.22 19.96
CA GLY A 416 -0.77 -38.53 20.17
C GLY A 416 -1.04 -39.50 21.31
N LYS A 417 -0.21 -39.51 22.36
CA LYS A 417 -0.46 -40.32 23.58
C LYS A 417 -1.42 -39.65 24.57
N ILE A 418 -1.76 -38.39 24.35
CA ILE A 418 -2.53 -37.54 25.26
C ILE A 418 -3.74 -37.00 24.49
N GLU A 419 -4.91 -36.99 25.14
CA GLU A 419 -6.19 -36.56 24.55
C GLU A 419 -6.26 -35.02 24.40
N GLU A 420 -7.15 -34.51 23.55
CA GLU A 420 -7.40 -33.07 23.46
C GLU A 420 -7.84 -32.48 24.82
N GLY A 421 -7.32 -31.28 25.12
CA GLY A 421 -7.60 -30.58 26.38
C GLY A 421 -6.88 -31.12 27.62
N LYS A 422 -6.25 -32.31 27.58
CA LYS A 422 -5.51 -32.89 28.73
C LYS A 422 -4.08 -32.38 28.87
N ALA A 423 -3.52 -31.77 27.82
CA ALA A 423 -2.24 -31.06 27.90
C ALA A 423 -2.18 -29.89 26.92
N THR A 424 -1.46 -28.85 27.32
CA THR A 424 -1.04 -27.73 26.47
C THR A 424 0.44 -27.42 26.72
N LEU A 425 1.14 -26.85 25.74
CA LEU A 425 2.42 -26.20 26.02
C LEU A 425 2.14 -24.73 26.34
N ARG A 426 2.70 -24.22 27.43
CA ARG A 426 2.61 -22.81 27.83
C ARG A 426 3.98 -22.17 27.86
N MET A 427 4.05 -20.92 27.41
CA MET A 427 5.21 -20.07 27.57
C MET A 427 5.32 -19.66 29.04
N LYS A 428 6.53 -19.56 29.58
CA LYS A 428 6.81 -19.22 30.99
C LYS A 428 7.19 -17.74 31.06
N GLN A 429 6.16 -16.91 31.08
CA GLN A 429 6.23 -15.45 31.01
C GLN A 429 6.09 -14.85 32.43
N ASP A 430 5.14 -13.94 32.67
CA ASP A 430 4.93 -13.24 33.94
C ASP A 430 3.42 -13.18 34.27
N MET A 431 2.99 -14.06 35.17
CA MET A 431 1.61 -14.15 35.63
C MET A 431 1.14 -12.94 36.47
N GLN A 432 2.07 -12.11 36.99
CA GLN A 432 1.74 -10.95 37.83
C GLN A 432 1.69 -9.63 37.06
N ASN A 433 2.12 -9.63 35.78
CA ASN A 433 2.20 -8.47 34.90
C ASN A 433 0.87 -7.69 34.81
N ASP A 434 0.90 -6.42 34.43
CA ASP A 434 -0.36 -5.69 34.15
C ASP A 434 -0.92 -5.99 32.77
N ASN A 435 -0.08 -6.49 31.84
CA ASN A 435 -0.54 -6.98 30.54
C ASN A 435 -0.92 -8.46 30.61
N CYS A 436 -2.21 -8.75 30.43
CA CYS A 436 -2.74 -10.12 30.46
C CYS A 436 -2.20 -11.05 29.34
N ASN A 437 -1.59 -10.50 28.28
CA ASN A 437 -0.89 -11.28 27.26
C ASN A 437 0.49 -11.79 27.73
N MET A 438 0.91 -11.45 28.94
CA MET A 438 2.07 -12.06 29.62
C MET A 438 1.69 -13.23 30.55
N TYR A 439 0.39 -13.59 30.66
CA TYR A 439 -0.08 -14.62 31.59
C TYR A 439 0.10 -16.05 31.07
N ASP A 440 1.35 -16.46 30.88
CA ASP A 440 1.78 -17.78 30.39
C ASP A 440 0.91 -18.26 29.22
N LEU A 441 1.02 -17.58 28.08
CA LEU A 441 0.25 -17.87 26.87
C LEU A 441 0.46 -19.31 26.41
N ILE A 442 -0.58 -19.90 25.81
CA ILE A 442 -0.53 -21.26 25.29
C ILE A 442 0.19 -21.23 23.95
N ALA A 443 1.31 -21.93 23.85
CA ALA A 443 2.11 -22.08 22.64
C ALA A 443 1.59 -23.21 21.73
N TYR A 444 1.17 -24.34 22.30
CA TYR A 444 0.65 -25.50 21.55
C TYR A 444 -0.59 -26.12 22.19
N ARG A 445 -1.48 -26.66 21.35
CA ARG A 445 -2.66 -27.44 21.72
C ARG A 445 -2.69 -28.77 20.97
N ILE A 446 -3.23 -29.81 21.60
CA ILE A 446 -3.62 -31.06 20.93
C ILE A 446 -4.96 -30.83 20.20
N LYS A 447 -5.14 -31.44 19.03
CA LYS A 447 -6.39 -31.37 18.24
C LYS A 447 -6.83 -32.73 17.72
N ALA A 448 -7.92 -33.26 18.26
CA ALA A 448 -8.50 -34.57 17.95
C ALA A 448 -9.74 -34.45 17.04
N SER A 449 -10.08 -35.52 16.31
CA SER A 449 -11.25 -35.53 15.43
C SER A 449 -12.47 -36.10 16.14
N GLU A 450 -13.58 -35.36 16.17
CA GLU A 450 -14.90 -35.88 16.57
C GLU A 450 -15.45 -36.87 15.53
N THR A 451 -15.01 -38.13 15.59
CA THR A 451 -15.66 -39.24 14.87
C THR A 451 -15.87 -40.45 15.79
N ASN A 452 -17.02 -41.11 15.60
CA ASN A 452 -17.65 -41.93 16.64
C ASN A 452 -17.07 -43.34 16.82
N SER A 453 -17.12 -43.78 18.09
CA SER A 453 -17.25 -45.18 18.56
C SER A 453 -16.49 -46.30 17.82
N ILE A 454 -15.34 -46.67 18.39
CA ILE A 454 -14.76 -48.04 18.50
C ILE A 454 -15.34 -49.09 17.52
N SER A 455 -15.09 -48.93 16.22
CA SER A 455 -15.60 -49.84 15.18
C SER A 455 -14.75 -49.85 13.89
N GLY A 456 -14.26 -48.69 13.45
CA GLY A 456 -13.54 -48.51 12.18
C GLY A 456 -12.14 -49.14 12.06
N CYS A 457 -11.54 -49.58 13.18
CA CYS A 457 -10.11 -49.94 13.28
C CYS A 457 -9.63 -51.05 12.31
N ARG A 458 -10.53 -51.86 11.74
CA ARG A 458 -10.17 -52.98 10.83
C ARG A 458 -9.70 -52.59 9.42
N ARG A 459 -9.75 -51.31 9.00
CA ARG A 459 -9.60 -50.94 7.56
C ARG A 459 -8.38 -50.07 7.17
N MET A 460 -7.42 -49.80 8.06
CA MET A 460 -6.27 -48.92 7.78
C MET A 460 -4.89 -49.61 7.78
N ARG A 461 -4.73 -50.74 7.08
CA ARG A 461 -3.44 -51.46 6.97
C ARG A 461 -2.44 -50.90 5.93
N SER A 462 -2.75 -49.78 5.27
CA SER A 462 -1.99 -49.24 4.12
C SER A 462 -1.52 -47.79 4.28
N ARG A 463 -1.50 -47.26 5.51
CA ARG A 463 -1.03 -45.89 5.81
C ARG A 463 0.41 -45.89 6.35
N PRO A 464 1.17 -44.78 6.17
CA PRO A 464 2.57 -44.70 6.63
C PRO A 464 2.69 -44.80 8.17
N PHE A 465 3.89 -45.18 8.62
CA PHE A 465 4.22 -45.61 9.99
C PHE A 465 3.58 -44.79 11.14
N PHE A 466 3.49 -43.47 10.99
CA PHE A 466 2.97 -42.56 12.02
C PHE A 466 1.49 -42.85 12.37
N GLY A 467 0.65 -43.09 11.36
CA GLY A 467 -0.77 -43.42 11.55
C GLY A 467 -0.99 -44.77 12.24
N TYR A 468 -0.02 -45.68 12.17
CA TYR A 468 -0.08 -46.98 12.83
C TYR A 468 0.17 -46.87 14.35
N LEU A 469 1.02 -45.93 14.79
CA LEU A 469 1.22 -45.65 16.22
C LEU A 469 -0.01 -45.01 16.86
N ILE A 470 -0.60 -44.02 16.18
CA ILE A 470 -1.82 -43.33 16.62
C ILE A 470 -2.97 -44.35 16.83
N CYS A 471 -3.17 -45.24 15.86
CA CYS A 471 -4.25 -46.23 15.89
C CYS A 471 -4.12 -47.26 17.04
N LEU A 472 -2.90 -47.52 17.53
CA LEU A 472 -2.66 -48.40 18.69
C LEU A 472 -3.15 -47.82 20.03
N TYR A 473 -3.25 -46.49 20.14
CA TYR A 473 -3.78 -45.81 21.33
C TYR A 473 -5.29 -45.50 21.23
N GLY A 474 -5.94 -45.84 20.11
CA GLY A 474 -7.38 -45.65 19.91
C GLY A 474 -7.84 -44.20 19.69
N LEU A 475 -6.92 -43.24 19.68
CA LEU A 475 -7.19 -41.83 19.38
C LEU A 475 -7.16 -41.59 17.88
N GLN A 476 -8.02 -40.69 17.40
CA GLN A 476 -8.09 -40.27 16.00
C GLN A 476 -8.03 -38.74 15.95
N PHE A 477 -7.14 -38.20 15.10
CA PHE A 477 -6.83 -36.78 15.03
C PHE A 477 -7.31 -36.16 13.72
N THR A 478 -7.64 -34.86 13.75
CA THR A 478 -8.12 -34.15 12.56
C THR A 478 -6.99 -33.98 11.55
N PRO A 479 -7.13 -34.48 10.31
CA PRO A 479 -6.15 -34.26 9.26
C PRO A 479 -6.04 -32.77 8.95
N HIS A 480 -4.84 -32.22 8.95
CA HIS A 480 -4.62 -30.88 8.40
C HIS A 480 -4.74 -30.94 6.87
N PRO A 481 -5.53 -30.08 6.20
CA PRO A 481 -5.71 -30.19 4.75
C PRO A 481 -4.40 -30.00 3.95
N HIS A 482 -3.55 -29.05 4.32
CA HIS A 482 -2.18 -28.97 3.78
C HIS A 482 -1.19 -30.02 4.37
N ALA A 483 -0.95 -30.03 5.69
CA ALA A 483 0.12 -30.86 6.28
C ALA A 483 -0.20 -32.37 6.42
N GLY A 484 -1.46 -32.78 6.31
CA GLY A 484 -1.95 -34.15 6.48
C GLY A 484 -1.88 -34.68 7.92
N ASP A 485 -1.93 -36.01 8.06
CA ASP A 485 -1.91 -36.74 9.35
C ASP A 485 -0.53 -36.71 10.08
N LYS A 486 0.35 -35.75 9.75
CA LYS A 486 1.73 -35.66 10.30
C LYS A 486 1.78 -35.11 11.73
N TRP A 487 0.74 -34.38 12.14
CA TRP A 487 0.71 -33.64 13.40
C TRP A 487 -0.64 -33.85 14.10
N CYS A 488 -0.60 -33.98 15.43
CA CYS A 488 -1.78 -33.93 16.32
C CYS A 488 -1.68 -32.81 17.35
N ILE A 489 -0.56 -32.07 17.33
CA ILE A 489 -0.37 -30.81 18.05
C ILE A 489 -0.19 -29.68 17.05
N TYR A 490 -0.76 -28.52 17.36
CA TYR A 490 -0.68 -27.33 16.50
C TYR A 490 -0.29 -26.11 17.34
N PRO A 491 0.53 -25.21 16.78
CA PRO A 491 0.92 -23.98 17.47
C PRO A 491 -0.28 -23.03 17.57
N SER A 492 -0.26 -22.14 18.55
CA SER A 492 -1.21 -21.02 18.62
C SER A 492 -0.79 -19.89 17.67
N TYR A 493 -1.76 -19.04 17.30
CA TYR A 493 -1.52 -17.78 16.60
C TYR A 493 -0.37 -16.97 17.23
N ASP A 494 -0.42 -16.77 18.56
CA ASP A 494 0.57 -15.99 19.30
C ASP A 494 2.01 -16.52 19.17
N PHE A 495 2.16 -17.85 19.10
CA PHE A 495 3.46 -18.49 18.93
C PHE A 495 3.90 -18.55 17.46
N ALA A 496 3.01 -18.96 16.56
CA ALA A 496 3.32 -19.16 15.16
C ALA A 496 3.57 -17.85 14.43
N HIS A 497 2.64 -16.89 14.55
CA HIS A 497 2.63 -15.68 13.72
C HIS A 497 3.90 -14.83 13.88
N CYS A 498 4.36 -14.59 15.11
CA CYS A 498 5.59 -13.83 15.35
C CYS A 498 6.86 -14.61 14.97
N THR A 499 6.87 -15.93 15.19
CA THR A 499 8.02 -16.77 14.84
C THR A 499 8.18 -16.90 13.33
N VAL A 500 7.09 -17.07 12.58
CA VAL A 500 7.14 -17.11 11.11
C VAL A 500 7.48 -15.74 10.52
N ASP A 501 7.01 -14.63 11.11
CA ASP A 501 7.48 -13.28 10.72
C ASP A 501 9.01 -13.14 10.83
N SER A 502 9.63 -13.79 11.82
CA SER A 502 11.09 -13.85 11.96
C SER A 502 11.76 -14.73 10.88
N LEU A 503 11.23 -15.94 10.64
CA LEU A 503 11.74 -16.88 9.65
C LEU A 503 11.66 -16.33 8.21
N GLU A 504 10.54 -15.71 7.86
CA GLU A 504 10.30 -15.04 6.57
C GLU A 504 11.06 -13.70 6.43
N ASN A 505 11.82 -13.29 7.46
CA ASN A 505 12.61 -12.05 7.47
C ASN A 505 11.77 -10.79 7.15
N ILE A 506 10.56 -10.74 7.69
CA ILE A 506 9.62 -9.63 7.54
C ILE A 506 10.25 -8.35 8.13
N THR A 507 10.42 -7.30 7.35
CA THR A 507 10.94 -6.03 7.89
C THR A 507 9.88 -5.26 8.69
N HIS A 508 8.62 -5.38 8.27
CA HIS A 508 7.46 -4.63 8.76
C HIS A 508 6.29 -5.58 9.02
N SER A 509 6.08 -5.92 10.29
CA SER A 509 4.96 -6.74 10.78
C SER A 509 3.77 -5.83 11.06
N LEU A 510 2.94 -5.60 10.04
CA LEU A 510 1.77 -4.73 10.15
C LEU A 510 0.55 -5.50 10.63
N CYS A 511 -0.30 -4.89 11.47
CA CYS A 511 -1.52 -5.49 12.02
C CYS A 511 -2.50 -4.44 12.56
N THR A 512 -3.62 -4.84 13.16
CA THR A 512 -4.61 -3.90 13.74
C THR A 512 -4.33 -3.60 15.22
N LEU A 513 -4.81 -2.44 15.72
CA LEU A 513 -4.63 -2.00 17.12
C LEU A 513 -5.14 -2.99 18.19
N GLU A 514 -6.04 -3.91 17.82
CA GLU A 514 -6.47 -5.01 18.71
C GLU A 514 -5.32 -5.89 19.20
N PHE A 515 -4.20 -5.91 18.46
CA PHE A 515 -3.00 -6.68 18.78
C PHE A 515 -1.90 -5.85 19.47
N GLU A 516 -2.08 -4.55 19.72
CA GLU A 516 -1.08 -3.71 20.40
C GLU A 516 -0.70 -4.27 21.79
N THR A 517 -1.69 -4.76 22.54
CA THR A 517 -1.44 -5.41 23.84
C THR A 517 -0.62 -6.71 23.72
N ARG A 518 -0.53 -7.32 22.53
CA ARG A 518 0.29 -8.52 22.27
C ARG A 518 1.71 -8.19 21.81
N ARG A 519 2.05 -6.93 21.55
CA ARG A 519 3.40 -6.51 21.16
C ARG A 519 4.46 -6.94 22.19
N ALA A 520 4.12 -6.93 23.48
CA ALA A 520 5.01 -7.37 24.55
C ALA A 520 5.34 -8.87 24.47
N SER A 521 4.33 -9.74 24.29
CA SER A 521 4.54 -11.19 24.18
C SER A 521 5.20 -11.58 22.85
N TYR A 522 4.90 -10.86 21.76
CA TYR A 522 5.55 -10.99 20.45
C TYR A 522 7.08 -10.82 20.57
N TYR A 523 7.55 -9.68 21.09
CA TYR A 523 9.00 -9.45 21.23
C TYR A 523 9.63 -10.30 22.34
N TRP A 524 8.88 -10.64 23.40
CA TRP A 524 9.37 -11.55 24.45
C TRP A 524 9.74 -12.93 23.90
N LEU A 525 8.91 -13.52 23.02
CA LEU A 525 9.19 -14.85 22.46
C LEU A 525 10.42 -14.81 21.54
N LEU A 526 10.49 -13.82 20.64
CA LEU A 526 11.61 -13.68 19.72
C LEU A 526 12.93 -13.40 20.45
N HIS A 527 12.92 -12.57 21.49
CA HIS A 527 14.09 -12.38 22.35
C HIS A 527 14.50 -13.69 23.06
N SER A 528 13.53 -14.43 23.63
CA SER A 528 13.78 -15.69 24.36
C SER A 528 14.39 -16.80 23.48
N LEU A 529 14.24 -16.70 22.17
CA LEU A 529 14.77 -17.63 21.17
C LEU A 529 16.00 -17.10 20.39
N ASP A 530 16.53 -15.91 20.72
CA ASP A 530 17.58 -15.21 19.96
C ASP A 530 17.25 -14.98 18.46
N LEU A 531 15.96 -14.86 18.15
CA LEU A 531 15.46 -14.69 16.79
C LEU A 531 15.53 -13.23 16.31
N TYR A 532 15.41 -13.03 15.00
CA TYR A 532 15.28 -11.70 14.40
C TYR A 532 13.95 -11.05 14.82
N MET A 533 14.00 -9.80 15.28
CA MET A 533 12.83 -9.06 15.72
C MET A 533 12.39 -8.07 14.62
N PRO A 534 11.27 -8.34 13.92
CA PRO A 534 10.72 -7.47 12.88
C PRO A 534 10.08 -6.22 13.50
N TYR A 535 9.92 -5.13 12.75
CA TYR A 535 9.23 -3.95 13.26
C TYR A 535 7.71 -4.16 13.27
N VAL A 536 7.12 -4.34 14.45
CA VAL A 536 5.66 -4.43 14.62
C VAL A 536 5.03 -3.04 14.62
N TRP A 537 4.00 -2.81 13.79
CA TRP A 537 3.22 -1.56 13.81
C TRP A 537 1.74 -1.76 13.51
N GLU A 538 0.91 -1.22 14.40
CA GLU A 538 -0.54 -1.39 14.40
C GLU A 538 -1.28 -0.18 13.82
N TYR A 539 -2.34 -0.44 13.04
CA TYR A 539 -3.22 0.58 12.45
C TYR A 539 -4.69 0.47 12.89
N SER A 540 -5.39 1.59 12.77
CA SER A 540 -6.83 1.73 12.99
C SER A 540 -7.64 0.85 12.04
N ARG A 541 -8.64 0.15 12.57
CA ARG A 541 -9.52 -0.68 11.73
C ARG A 541 -10.40 0.19 10.85
N LEU A 542 -10.64 -0.28 9.63
CA LEU A 542 -11.72 0.23 8.80
C LEU A 542 -13.06 -0.28 9.37
N ASN A 543 -13.79 0.61 10.04
CA ASN A 543 -15.16 0.38 10.50
C ASN A 543 -16.11 1.29 9.72
N ILE A 544 -17.09 0.72 9.01
CA ILE A 544 -18.08 1.46 8.23
C ILE A 544 -19.43 1.44 8.98
N THR A 545 -20.19 2.54 8.94
CA THR A 545 -21.54 2.60 9.53
C THR A 545 -22.57 1.83 8.72
N ASN A 546 -23.73 1.52 9.33
CA ASN A 546 -24.89 0.91 8.66
C ASN A 546 -24.57 -0.44 7.96
N THR A 547 -23.53 -1.15 8.43
CA THR A 547 -23.10 -2.44 7.89
C THR A 547 -22.67 -3.41 9.01
N VAL A 548 -22.34 -4.63 8.62
CA VAL A 548 -21.94 -5.72 9.51
C VAL A 548 -20.68 -6.37 8.94
N MET A 549 -19.53 -6.17 9.59
CA MET A 549 -18.26 -6.75 9.15
C MET A 549 -17.82 -7.98 9.96
N SER A 550 -18.36 -8.19 11.16
CA SER A 550 -18.01 -9.35 12.00
C SER A 550 -18.40 -10.67 11.32
N LYS A 551 -17.40 -11.54 11.06
CA LYS A 551 -17.58 -12.87 10.44
C LYS A 551 -18.71 -13.69 11.07
N ARG A 552 -18.84 -13.70 12.40
CA ARG A 552 -19.94 -14.41 13.11
C ARG A 552 -21.32 -13.86 12.74
N LYS A 553 -21.46 -12.53 12.60
CA LYS A 553 -22.72 -11.88 12.23
C LYS A 553 -23.01 -12.03 10.73
N LEU A 554 -21.99 -11.94 9.86
CA LEU A 554 -22.12 -12.24 8.44
C LEU A 554 -22.59 -13.68 8.21
N ASN A 555 -21.96 -14.65 8.89
CA ASN A 555 -22.35 -16.06 8.80
C ASN A 555 -23.81 -16.30 9.24
N TYR A 556 -24.28 -15.61 10.28
CA TYR A 556 -25.68 -15.63 10.68
C TYR A 556 -26.61 -15.06 9.59
N ILE A 557 -26.25 -13.92 8.98
CA ILE A 557 -27.04 -13.27 7.92
C ILE A 557 -27.17 -14.18 6.68
N VAL A 558 -26.08 -14.85 6.28
CA VAL A 558 -26.08 -15.82 5.16
C VAL A 558 -26.83 -17.11 5.53
N THR A 559 -26.50 -17.73 6.67
CA THR A 559 -27.11 -19.03 7.09
C THR A 559 -28.63 -18.92 7.29
N ASN A 560 -29.12 -17.77 7.74
CA ASN A 560 -30.55 -17.51 7.91
C ASN A 560 -31.25 -17.04 6.62
N ASN A 561 -30.57 -17.04 5.47
CA ASN A 561 -31.09 -16.64 4.16
C ASN A 561 -31.67 -15.21 4.14
N HIS A 562 -31.06 -14.28 4.89
CA HIS A 562 -31.38 -12.84 4.78
C HIS A 562 -30.73 -12.17 3.54
N VAL A 563 -29.80 -12.89 2.90
CA VAL A 563 -29.05 -12.54 1.68
C VAL A 563 -28.88 -13.81 0.84
N ASP A 564 -28.56 -13.65 -0.44
CA ASP A 564 -28.49 -14.75 -1.41
C ASP A 564 -27.25 -15.64 -1.22
N GLY A 565 -26.19 -15.11 -0.60
CA GLY A 565 -24.90 -15.78 -0.44
C GLY A 565 -23.83 -14.86 0.17
N TRP A 566 -22.58 -15.34 0.19
CA TRP A 566 -21.42 -14.55 0.63
C TRP A 566 -20.94 -13.53 -0.39
N ASP A 567 -21.41 -13.64 -1.64
CA ASP A 567 -21.15 -12.72 -2.75
C ASP A 567 -22.34 -11.78 -3.01
N ASP A 568 -23.30 -11.68 -2.08
CA ASP A 568 -24.47 -10.83 -2.24
C ASP A 568 -24.09 -9.34 -2.33
N PRO A 569 -24.58 -8.58 -3.34
CA PRO A 569 -24.32 -7.15 -3.50
C PRO A 569 -24.65 -6.24 -2.31
N ARG A 570 -25.48 -6.70 -1.37
CA ARG A 570 -25.81 -5.98 -0.12
C ARG A 570 -24.70 -6.08 0.94
N LEU A 571 -23.81 -7.07 0.83
CA LEU A 571 -22.71 -7.28 1.78
C LEU A 571 -21.46 -6.47 1.38
N LEU A 572 -20.70 -6.03 2.38
CA LEU A 572 -19.36 -5.46 2.18
C LEU A 572 -18.24 -6.52 2.21
N THR A 573 -18.57 -7.76 1.86
CA THR A 573 -17.63 -8.75 1.34
C THR A 573 -17.00 -8.24 0.05
N LEU A 574 -15.73 -8.55 -0.22
CA LEU A 574 -15.07 -8.16 -1.48
C LEU A 574 -15.69 -8.89 -2.69
N ALA A 575 -16.15 -10.14 -2.51
CA ALA A 575 -17.04 -10.82 -3.47
C ALA A 575 -18.33 -10.03 -3.74
N GLY A 576 -19.06 -9.65 -2.68
CA GLY A 576 -20.29 -8.84 -2.79
C GLY A 576 -20.09 -7.50 -3.48
N LEU A 577 -19.01 -6.78 -3.16
CA LEU A 577 -18.67 -5.53 -3.82
C LEU A 577 -18.32 -5.73 -5.31
N ARG A 578 -17.56 -6.78 -5.64
CA ARG A 578 -17.26 -7.16 -7.03
C ARG A 578 -18.53 -7.54 -7.81
N ARG A 579 -19.43 -8.34 -7.24
CA ARG A 579 -20.74 -8.70 -7.85
C ARG A 579 -21.71 -7.51 -7.91
N ARG A 580 -21.58 -6.51 -7.04
CA ARG A 580 -22.26 -5.20 -7.12
C ARG A 580 -21.76 -4.32 -8.29
N GLY A 581 -20.64 -4.69 -8.92
CA GLY A 581 -20.01 -3.88 -9.97
C GLY A 581 -19.09 -2.76 -9.45
N VAL A 582 -18.65 -2.86 -8.19
CA VAL A 582 -17.61 -1.97 -7.66
C VAL A 582 -16.25 -2.39 -8.20
N THR A 583 -15.42 -1.44 -8.60
CA THR A 583 -14.08 -1.67 -9.11
C THR A 583 -13.03 -1.75 -7.98
N PRO A 584 -11.92 -2.50 -8.19
CA PRO A 584 -10.84 -2.59 -7.19
C PRO A 584 -10.11 -1.25 -7.02
N THR A 585 -10.02 -0.47 -8.10
CA THR A 585 -9.50 0.90 -8.15
C THR A 585 -10.29 1.85 -7.24
N ALA A 586 -11.63 1.82 -7.26
CA ALA A 586 -12.46 2.65 -6.38
C ALA A 586 -12.30 2.28 -4.90
N ILE A 587 -12.09 0.99 -4.60
CA ILE A 587 -11.80 0.51 -3.24
C ILE A 587 -10.41 0.98 -2.78
N ASN A 588 -9.39 0.82 -3.62
CA ASN A 588 -8.02 1.28 -3.33
C ASN A 588 -7.97 2.82 -3.17
N ALA A 589 -8.73 3.58 -3.97
CA ALA A 589 -8.87 5.02 -3.84
C ALA A 589 -9.58 5.42 -2.54
N PHE A 590 -10.68 4.74 -2.17
CA PHE A 590 -11.36 4.95 -0.90
C PHE A 590 -10.44 4.70 0.30
N VAL A 591 -9.66 3.61 0.28
CA VAL A 591 -8.70 3.29 1.35
C VAL A 591 -7.55 4.31 1.40
N ARG A 592 -6.99 4.72 0.25
CA ARG A 592 -5.99 5.80 0.17
C ARG A 592 -6.52 7.09 0.78
N GLY A 593 -7.72 7.50 0.36
CA GLY A 593 -8.40 8.71 0.83
C GLY A 593 -8.86 8.67 2.29
N MET A 594 -8.66 7.57 3.03
CA MET A 594 -8.78 7.51 4.49
C MET A 594 -7.47 7.74 5.24
N GLY A 595 -6.33 7.48 4.59
CA GLY A 595 -5.02 7.41 5.23
C GLY A 595 -4.83 6.19 6.16
N ILE A 596 -3.61 6.08 6.67
CA ILE A 596 -3.18 5.05 7.62
C ILE A 596 -2.90 5.76 8.96
N THR A 597 -3.61 5.38 10.02
CA THR A 597 -3.60 6.11 11.31
C THR A 597 -3.59 5.14 12.50
N ARG A 598 -3.18 5.63 13.68
CA ARG A 598 -3.30 4.89 14.97
C ARG A 598 -4.54 5.26 15.79
N SER A 599 -5.38 6.17 15.30
CA SER A 599 -6.60 6.60 16.00
C SER A 599 -7.76 5.62 15.70
N ASP A 600 -8.11 4.76 16.65
CA ASP A 600 -9.31 3.91 16.55
C ASP A 600 -10.60 4.74 16.81
N GLY A 601 -11.76 4.18 16.50
CA GLY A 601 -13.07 4.80 16.73
C GLY A 601 -13.59 5.68 15.60
N SER A 602 -12.83 5.89 14.53
CA SER A 602 -13.29 6.60 13.33
C SER A 602 -14.31 5.76 12.53
N MET A 603 -15.60 5.89 12.89
CA MET A 603 -16.69 5.28 12.12
C MET A 603 -16.91 6.04 10.81
N ILE A 604 -16.70 5.37 9.68
CA ILE A 604 -16.76 5.99 8.35
C ILE A 604 -18.15 5.76 7.75
N HIS A 605 -18.83 6.83 7.35
CA HIS A 605 -20.15 6.69 6.74
C HIS A 605 -20.05 6.04 5.35
N VAL A 606 -20.96 5.10 5.05
CA VAL A 606 -20.95 4.31 3.79
C VAL A 606 -20.98 5.20 2.53
N SER A 607 -21.54 6.41 2.61
CA SER A 607 -21.52 7.38 1.52
C SER A 607 -20.11 7.81 1.08
N ARG A 608 -19.07 7.72 1.95
CA ARG A 608 -17.68 8.01 1.56
C ARG A 608 -17.12 6.92 0.63
N LEU A 609 -17.49 5.65 0.85
CA LEU A 609 -17.20 4.56 -0.09
C LEU A 609 -17.96 4.78 -1.41
N GLU A 610 -19.26 5.05 -1.33
CA GLU A 610 -20.07 5.28 -2.53
C GLU A 610 -19.69 6.53 -3.32
N HIS A 611 -19.07 7.55 -2.70
CA HIS A 611 -18.53 8.71 -3.41
C HIS A 611 -17.38 8.30 -4.33
N HIS A 612 -16.37 7.57 -3.84
CA HIS A 612 -15.26 7.09 -4.66
C HIS A 612 -15.75 6.18 -5.80
N ILE A 613 -16.77 5.35 -5.53
CA ILE A 613 -17.43 4.52 -6.54
C ILE A 613 -18.10 5.38 -7.63
N ARG A 614 -18.82 6.45 -7.25
CA ARG A 614 -19.46 7.37 -8.20
C ARG A 614 -18.45 8.17 -9.02
N GLU A 615 -17.38 8.64 -8.39
CA GLU A 615 -16.30 9.40 -9.04
C GLU A 615 -15.58 8.59 -10.13
N GLU A 616 -15.34 7.30 -9.88
CA GLU A 616 -14.74 6.44 -10.88
C GLU A 616 -15.75 6.03 -11.96
N LEU A 617 -16.94 5.55 -11.58
CA LEU A 617 -17.92 5.08 -12.56
C LEU A 617 -18.46 6.19 -13.46
N ASN A 618 -18.47 7.47 -13.03
CA ASN A 618 -18.80 8.58 -13.94
C ASN A 618 -17.75 8.77 -15.06
N LYS A 619 -16.52 8.30 -14.85
CA LYS A 619 -15.40 8.33 -15.80
C LYS A 619 -15.26 7.01 -16.58
N THR A 620 -15.73 5.88 -16.04
CA THR A 620 -15.42 4.52 -16.55
C THR A 620 -16.62 3.63 -16.88
N ALA A 621 -17.86 3.97 -16.51
CA ALA A 621 -19.07 3.23 -16.89
C ALA A 621 -19.84 3.89 -18.05
N PRO A 622 -19.95 3.27 -19.24
CA PRO A 622 -20.53 3.90 -20.41
C PRO A 622 -22.04 4.11 -20.27
N ARG A 623 -22.52 5.29 -20.66
CA ARG A 623 -23.91 5.73 -20.51
C ARG A 623 -24.82 5.13 -21.59
N THR A 624 -25.53 4.06 -21.24
CA THR A 624 -26.67 3.55 -22.01
C THR A 624 -28.00 4.16 -21.53
N MET A 625 -29.05 4.06 -22.35
CA MET A 625 -30.43 4.32 -21.92
C MET A 625 -31.14 3.00 -21.65
N VAL A 626 -31.75 2.88 -20.46
CA VAL A 626 -32.61 1.75 -20.10
C VAL A 626 -33.87 2.29 -19.42
N VAL A 627 -34.98 1.58 -19.57
CA VAL A 627 -36.26 1.88 -18.95
C VAL A 627 -36.63 0.70 -18.06
N LEU A 628 -36.96 0.93 -16.80
CA LEU A 628 -37.18 -0.13 -15.82
C LEU A 628 -38.67 -0.54 -15.78
N ASN A 629 -39.57 0.44 -15.85
CA ASN A 629 -41.02 0.24 -15.91
C ASN A 629 -41.53 0.75 -17.27
N PRO A 630 -41.43 -0.05 -18.36
CA PRO A 630 -41.73 0.45 -19.69
C PRO A 630 -43.20 0.86 -19.87
N LEU A 631 -43.41 2.11 -20.26
CA LEU A 631 -44.65 2.65 -20.81
C LEU A 631 -44.47 2.83 -22.32
N LYS A 632 -45.30 2.15 -23.12
CA LYS A 632 -45.28 2.24 -24.58
C LYS A 632 -45.92 3.55 -25.05
N VAL A 633 -45.17 4.38 -25.76
CA VAL A 633 -45.66 5.59 -26.43
C VAL A 633 -45.63 5.37 -27.94
N VAL A 634 -46.68 5.81 -28.64
CA VAL A 634 -46.82 5.71 -30.10
C VAL A 634 -46.88 7.10 -30.69
N ILE A 635 -45.88 7.44 -31.51
CA ILE A 635 -45.73 8.75 -32.13
C ILE A 635 -46.62 8.80 -33.37
N THR A 636 -47.73 9.54 -33.30
CA THR A 636 -48.77 9.51 -34.33
C THR A 636 -48.33 10.11 -35.67
N ASN A 637 -47.45 11.12 -35.63
CA ASN A 637 -46.96 11.89 -36.77
C ASN A 637 -45.66 11.36 -37.41
N LEU A 638 -45.16 10.18 -37.03
CA LEU A 638 -44.02 9.52 -37.68
C LEU A 638 -44.49 8.30 -38.48
N GLU A 639 -44.00 8.13 -39.70
CA GLU A 639 -44.31 6.98 -40.57
C GLU A 639 -43.91 5.64 -39.91
N SER A 640 -44.62 4.55 -40.22
CA SER A 640 -44.42 3.25 -39.56
C SER A 640 -43.04 2.65 -39.78
N ASP A 641 -42.48 2.87 -40.97
CA ASP A 641 -41.31 2.16 -41.47
C ASP A 641 -40.02 3.00 -41.32
N LYS A 642 -40.15 4.24 -40.82
CA LYS A 642 -39.05 5.20 -40.68
C LYS A 642 -38.35 5.02 -39.34
N VAL A 643 -37.14 4.44 -39.40
CA VAL A 643 -36.17 4.44 -38.30
C VAL A 643 -35.14 5.54 -38.56
N MET A 644 -34.74 6.26 -37.51
CA MET A 644 -33.68 7.27 -37.55
C MET A 644 -32.61 6.92 -36.52
N GLU A 645 -31.34 6.84 -36.95
CA GLU A 645 -30.22 6.51 -36.06
C GLU A 645 -29.67 7.78 -35.39
N LEU A 646 -29.97 7.94 -34.10
CA LEU A 646 -29.51 9.08 -33.30
C LEU A 646 -28.11 8.83 -32.73
N ASP A 647 -27.28 9.87 -32.66
CA ASP A 647 -25.96 9.81 -32.01
C ASP A 647 -26.05 10.09 -30.51
N ALA A 648 -25.93 9.03 -29.72
CA ALA A 648 -25.88 9.11 -28.26
C ALA A 648 -24.41 9.11 -27.78
N LYS A 649 -24.05 10.07 -26.92
CA LYS A 649 -22.74 10.07 -26.26
C LYS A 649 -22.62 8.94 -25.24
N ARG A 650 -21.50 8.20 -25.28
CA ARG A 650 -21.12 7.20 -24.26
C ARG A 650 -20.71 7.84 -22.93
N TRP A 651 -20.13 9.05 -22.98
CA TRP A 651 -19.56 9.74 -21.82
C TRP A 651 -20.16 11.15 -21.67
N PRO A 652 -20.20 11.73 -20.45
CA PRO A 652 -20.55 13.14 -20.29
C PRO A 652 -19.60 14.04 -21.08
N ASP A 653 -18.31 13.86 -20.81
CA ASP A 653 -17.24 14.77 -21.20
C ASP A 653 -16.51 14.29 -22.47
N ALA A 654 -17.16 13.39 -23.21
CA ALA A 654 -16.74 12.99 -24.56
C ALA A 654 -16.58 14.24 -25.44
N GLN A 655 -15.40 14.40 -26.03
CA GLN A 655 -15.17 15.42 -27.06
C GLN A 655 -16.01 15.08 -28.31
N ASN A 656 -16.39 16.09 -29.10
CA ASN A 656 -17.36 15.93 -30.19
C ASN A 656 -16.74 15.38 -31.49
N ASP A 657 -15.42 15.31 -31.53
CA ASP A 657 -14.56 14.99 -32.66
C ASP A 657 -14.04 13.55 -32.65
N ASP A 658 -14.16 12.81 -31.54
CA ASP A 658 -13.94 11.36 -31.49
C ASP A 658 -15.23 10.58 -31.87
N PRO A 659 -15.28 9.88 -33.01
CA PRO A 659 -16.43 9.04 -33.39
C PRO A 659 -16.62 7.84 -32.46
N SER A 660 -15.57 7.38 -31.76
CA SER A 660 -15.63 6.25 -30.84
C SER A 660 -16.44 6.57 -29.57
N ALA A 661 -16.51 7.85 -29.21
CA ALA A 661 -17.22 8.34 -28.04
C ALA A 661 -18.76 8.33 -28.18
N PHE A 662 -19.29 7.96 -29.35
CA PHE A 662 -20.71 7.87 -29.65
C PHE A 662 -21.18 6.42 -29.86
N TYR A 663 -22.48 6.20 -29.78
CA TYR A 663 -23.16 4.98 -30.23
C TYR A 663 -24.50 5.35 -30.87
N LYS A 664 -24.93 4.55 -31.85
CA LYS A 664 -26.21 4.75 -32.54
C LYS A 664 -27.37 4.24 -31.70
N VAL A 665 -28.46 5.00 -31.67
CA VAL A 665 -29.72 4.64 -31.01
C VAL A 665 -30.86 4.70 -32.05
N PRO A 666 -31.54 3.58 -32.33
CA PRO A 666 -32.64 3.56 -33.29
C PRO A 666 -33.88 4.22 -32.70
N PHE A 667 -34.30 5.33 -33.29
CA PHE A 667 -35.56 6.02 -32.99
C PHE A 667 -36.63 5.63 -34.02
N SER A 668 -37.82 5.26 -33.56
CA SER A 668 -38.91 4.75 -34.40
C SER A 668 -40.28 5.28 -33.97
N ARG A 669 -41.34 4.95 -34.71
CA ARG A 669 -42.74 5.30 -34.38
C ARG A 669 -43.18 4.82 -33.00
N VAL A 670 -42.54 3.79 -32.45
CA VAL A 670 -42.78 3.28 -31.10
C VAL A 670 -41.54 3.55 -30.24
N VAL A 671 -41.75 4.20 -29.10
CA VAL A 671 -40.72 4.40 -28.07
C VAL A 671 -41.24 3.93 -26.71
N TYR A 672 -40.33 3.71 -25.78
CA TYR A 672 -40.64 3.39 -24.39
C TYR A 672 -40.05 4.47 -23.48
N ILE A 673 -40.87 4.96 -22.54
CA ILE A 673 -40.45 5.86 -21.44
C ILE A 673 -40.73 5.14 -20.11
N ASP A 674 -40.16 5.59 -19.00
CA ASP A 674 -40.51 4.99 -17.70
C ASP A 674 -41.89 5.46 -17.25
N GLN A 675 -42.60 4.62 -16.48
CA GLN A 675 -43.90 4.98 -15.92
C GLN A 675 -43.81 6.15 -14.92
N SER A 676 -42.63 6.46 -14.36
CA SER A 676 -42.40 7.71 -13.60
C SER A 676 -42.53 8.98 -14.46
N ASP A 677 -42.26 8.85 -15.76
CA ASP A 677 -42.12 9.96 -16.70
C ASP A 677 -43.45 10.30 -17.39
N PHE A 678 -44.55 9.67 -16.97
CA PHE A 678 -45.93 10.06 -17.32
C PHE A 678 -46.83 10.24 -16.08
N ARG A 679 -47.64 11.31 -16.05
CA ARG A 679 -48.70 11.53 -15.04
C ARG A 679 -49.99 12.07 -15.65
N MET A 680 -51.13 11.54 -15.21
CA MET A 680 -52.48 12.00 -15.62
C MET A 680 -52.84 13.42 -15.13
N LYS A 681 -52.10 13.97 -14.17
CA LYS A 681 -52.26 15.34 -13.65
C LYS A 681 -50.88 15.97 -13.53
N ASP A 682 -50.73 17.17 -14.08
CA ASP A 682 -49.47 17.91 -13.98
C ASP A 682 -49.32 18.62 -12.63
N SER A 683 -48.08 18.94 -12.26
CA SER A 683 -47.74 19.74 -11.08
C SER A 683 -46.52 20.63 -11.35
N LYS A 684 -46.37 21.74 -10.62
CA LYS A 684 -45.34 22.77 -10.88
C LYS A 684 -43.90 22.27 -10.72
N ASP A 685 -43.71 21.21 -9.95
CA ASP A 685 -42.48 20.49 -9.66
C ASP A 685 -42.18 19.35 -10.65
N TYR A 686 -43.12 19.04 -11.56
CA TYR A 686 -42.99 17.93 -12.49
C TYR A 686 -42.47 18.39 -13.86
N TYR A 687 -41.48 17.68 -14.39
CA TYR A 687 -40.87 17.93 -15.70
C TYR A 687 -41.10 16.80 -16.71
N GLY A 688 -41.83 15.75 -16.30
CA GLY A 688 -42.25 14.66 -17.18
C GLY A 688 -43.52 14.97 -17.97
N LEU A 689 -44.05 13.94 -18.63
CA LEU A 689 -45.12 14.03 -19.61
C LEU A 689 -46.50 13.98 -18.94
N ALA A 690 -47.41 14.84 -19.36
CA ALA A 690 -48.79 14.89 -18.89
C ALA A 690 -49.72 15.28 -20.05
N PRO A 691 -51.04 15.00 -19.97
CA PRO A 691 -51.99 15.42 -21.00
C PRO A 691 -51.92 16.93 -21.28
N GLY A 692 -51.76 17.31 -22.55
CA GLY A 692 -51.59 18.71 -22.97
C GLY A 692 -50.22 19.34 -22.68
N LYS A 693 -49.29 18.61 -22.04
CA LYS A 693 -47.91 19.01 -21.79
C LYS A 693 -46.97 18.28 -22.75
N SER A 694 -45.81 18.88 -23.02
CA SER A 694 -44.79 18.31 -23.90
C SER A 694 -43.47 18.05 -23.19
N VAL A 695 -42.72 17.09 -23.72
CA VAL A 695 -41.36 16.72 -23.28
C VAL A 695 -40.44 16.57 -24.47
N LEU A 696 -39.13 16.77 -24.24
CA LEU A 696 -38.08 16.45 -25.20
C LEU A 696 -37.54 15.04 -24.91
N LEU A 697 -37.49 14.18 -25.92
CA LEU A 697 -36.81 12.88 -25.80
C LEU A 697 -35.29 13.08 -25.95
N ARG A 698 -34.52 12.34 -25.15
CA ARG A 698 -33.06 12.48 -25.08
C ARG A 698 -32.40 12.12 -26.42
N TYR A 699 -31.40 12.91 -26.81
CA TYR A 699 -30.67 12.83 -28.09
C TYR A 699 -31.49 13.19 -29.35
N ILE A 700 -32.71 13.73 -29.23
CA ILE A 700 -33.40 14.38 -30.34
C ILE A 700 -33.09 15.88 -30.33
N GLU A 701 -32.84 16.46 -31.51
CA GLU A 701 -32.56 17.89 -31.68
C GLU A 701 -33.79 18.76 -31.33
N LYS A 702 -33.54 19.91 -30.69
CA LYS A 702 -34.59 20.78 -30.11
C LYS A 702 -35.66 21.21 -31.11
N ASP A 703 -35.28 21.50 -32.34
CA ASP A 703 -36.20 22.00 -33.38
C ASP A 703 -37.02 20.88 -34.05
N THR A 704 -36.72 19.60 -33.75
CA THR A 704 -37.32 18.45 -34.44
C THR A 704 -38.52 17.85 -33.72
N SER A 705 -38.69 18.05 -32.40
CA SER A 705 -39.73 17.31 -31.66
C SER A 705 -40.22 17.97 -30.35
N VAL A 706 -41.47 18.45 -30.39
CA VAL A 706 -42.27 18.80 -29.21
C VAL A 706 -43.48 17.86 -29.19
N PHE A 707 -43.37 16.72 -28.51
CA PHE A 707 -44.45 15.72 -28.45
C PHE A 707 -45.51 16.12 -27.42
N ILE A 708 -46.76 16.27 -27.85
CA ILE A 708 -47.91 16.47 -26.96
C ILE A 708 -48.70 15.16 -26.91
N ILE A 709 -48.95 14.63 -25.72
CA ILE A 709 -49.99 13.60 -25.53
C ILE A 709 -51.34 14.31 -25.36
N THR A 710 -52.29 13.94 -26.23
CA THR A 710 -53.71 14.33 -26.20
C THR A 710 -54.52 13.26 -25.47
#